data_AF-A0A1I3V2L7-F1
#
_entry.id   AF-A0A1I3V2L7-F1
#
_cell.length_a   1.000
_cell.length_b   1.000
_cell.length_c   1.000
_cell.angle_alpha   90.00
_cell.angle_beta   90.00
_cell.angle_gamma   90.00
#
_symmetry.space_group_name_H-M   'P 1'
#
loop_
_entity.id
_entity.type
_entity.pdbx_description
1 polymer ?
#
loop_
_entity_poly.entity_id
_entity_poly.type
_entity_poly.pdbx_seq_one_letter_code
_entity_poly.pdbx_strand_id
1 'polypeptide(L)'
;MVRGKQEIKLRRVITALLVVLGIALSIFTEHAFAEEDDSSIQQTYEAEDAEAEGTIVDNKHPGFTGDGFRDYNPNVPGGYIEWTVNLPQEKDYYLVFRYAHAGGSERPAEVRVNGEKMEELPFPPTGDWATWNYQTIHAPLQEGENVIRLTATGAEGGGNIDHLRIQDHPEEGGPEEVETEKAPLAEVIDGVTMKKLYQLGVLADVDNKQSQAVTFNQFLALINNAFGFDIHEKYKNIELKQDIGRIPADTWGIYAARVAKDQNYVPDFLWDQLKADQPLSKKKLALIVGDLLDMVPEEEEGPNMLGKLAKQGIMNPNSENNHGIKDDMTWQEARKLAQTLTKVSDKDTGEVHIARIDALTQNLISVTLNGTFDEFDLDDLKITAAKGNWDSLSPFLNRDLRISKAAMGTDIYGNTVLFLRSLDELEGGKFLLEEEPEEFTGDVEEAIERANNIITWQMDHGGWSKGIEHNRSWDGEEPRSEWVNADGVELGTIDNDATVKEIYFLAEAYYATKDERYKKSAEEGIDFLMDLQYDTGGFAQVFPRRGNYSDMVTFNDEAMIRVLDMFDDILNQKYPFNTGVIDETYHQKLEESMKIAVDYILKAQVEVDGKLTAWGAQHDPYSYEPVKARAYEHPSISGKESVGIVRFLMSRPNQTYEMRNAIKGALDWFDKNKLVGVRYVSGGDEKGEYFVEDPNTTTWYRFYEIGTNKPIFSGRDGIIKHDIHEIEQERRDGYQWGGSYATLLLKTAKTTGYFENHVYAQVVNNGSKDKLGRSLVEDEVERVEDYSKLLNEIESKLVVDKDGNGDYETVQEAIDAVPENNEQEVKIFINNGVYHEVIDIPANKPYISLIGEDEQDTRITYDNYAGKDNGIGGKIGTFASATAFLRADHGKVENLTIENSFDESIGVKDQQAVAVNATGDKLIFNNVRFLGNQDTLLANAGRQYYYNSYIEGDVDFIFGAAQAVFENCTIHSLDRGSESNNGYITAASTLVDKPYGFLFVNNDLTSDAPEDTVYLGRPWQPSSNPTAIASVVFRDSTLGEHIKQEGWTEMGGFQPQSARLYEYNNAGPGAVVNQDRHQLSDEEAEEYTVENVLDGWVPEVN
;
A
#
# COMPACT_ATOMS: atom_id res chain seq x y z
N MET A 1 -83.01 6.98 -4.72
CA MET A 1 -82.71 6.30 -3.43
C MET A 1 -81.62 5.29 -3.73
N VAL A 2 -80.47 5.39 -3.03
CA VAL A 2 -79.34 4.41 -2.97
C VAL A 2 -78.61 4.14 -4.30
N ARG A 3 -77.51 4.80 -4.70
CA ARG A 3 -76.13 5.00 -4.14
C ARG A 3 -75.32 3.71 -3.93
N GLY A 4 -74.38 3.43 -4.83
CA GLY A 4 -73.32 2.43 -4.63
C GLY A 4 -72.38 2.28 -5.84
N LYS A 5 -71.12 2.75 -5.66
CA LYS A 5 -69.90 2.33 -6.36
C LYS A 5 -69.76 2.60 -7.88
N GLN A 6 -69.38 3.83 -8.23
CA GLN A 6 -68.30 4.17 -9.18
C GLN A 6 -68.19 5.71 -9.23
N GLU A 7 -67.34 6.31 -8.38
CA GLU A 7 -66.77 7.68 -8.52
C GLU A 7 -65.95 8.05 -7.26
N ILE A 8 -64.92 7.27 -6.94
CA ILE A 8 -63.91 7.66 -5.92
C ILE A 8 -62.56 7.12 -6.38
N LYS A 9 -61.97 7.76 -7.40
CA LYS A 9 -60.54 7.73 -7.74
C LYS A 9 -60.21 8.82 -8.77
N LEU A 10 -60.74 10.04 -8.59
CA LEU A 10 -60.37 11.23 -9.37
C LEU A 10 -60.65 12.55 -8.62
N ARG A 11 -60.47 12.53 -7.30
CA ARG A 11 -60.59 13.71 -6.41
C ARG A 11 -59.43 13.85 -5.41
N ARG A 12 -58.28 13.24 -5.72
CA ARG A 12 -57.02 13.43 -4.98
C ARG A 12 -55.88 14.02 -5.82
N VAL A 13 -56.14 14.49 -7.04
CA VAL A 13 -55.10 15.03 -7.94
C VAL A 13 -55.41 16.46 -8.44
N ILE A 14 -56.57 17.05 -8.16
CA ILE A 14 -56.91 18.42 -8.60
C ILE A 14 -57.41 19.27 -7.41
N THR A 15 -56.65 19.19 -6.32
CA THR A 15 -56.53 20.25 -5.29
C THR A 15 -55.05 20.64 -5.11
N ALA A 16 -54.17 20.16 -6.02
CA ALA A 16 -52.72 20.39 -6.02
C ALA A 16 -52.25 21.33 -7.15
N LEU A 17 -53.17 21.82 -7.99
CA LEU A 17 -52.88 22.84 -9.01
C LEU A 17 -54.03 23.84 -9.04
N LEU A 18 -53.98 24.86 -8.18
CA LEU A 18 -54.65 26.18 -8.28
C LEU A 18 -54.57 27.00 -6.98
N VAL A 19 -53.54 26.76 -6.15
CA VAL A 19 -53.08 27.70 -5.10
C VAL A 19 -51.75 28.38 -5.53
N VAL A 20 -51.27 28.09 -6.75
CA VAL A 20 -49.99 28.56 -7.32
C VAL A 20 -50.08 29.92 -8.03
N LEU A 21 -51.25 30.55 -8.15
CA LEU A 21 -51.35 31.93 -8.69
C LEU A 21 -52.26 32.78 -7.81
N GLY A 22 -51.71 33.41 -6.78
CA GLY A 22 -52.50 34.28 -5.91
C GLY A 22 -51.80 34.95 -4.74
N ILE A 23 -50.48 34.81 -4.56
CA ILE A 23 -49.73 35.60 -3.58
C ILE A 23 -48.42 36.06 -4.22
N ALA A 24 -48.57 36.86 -5.27
CA ALA A 24 -47.53 37.73 -5.81
C ALA A 24 -47.97 39.17 -5.52
N LEU A 25 -47.62 39.67 -4.32
CA LEU A 25 -47.30 41.08 -4.02
C LEU A 25 -47.18 41.23 -2.50
N SER A 26 -46.08 41.85 -2.08
CA SER A 26 -45.66 42.18 -0.70
C SER A 26 -44.76 41.14 -0.06
N ILE A 27 -43.46 41.27 -0.29
CA ILE A 27 -42.42 41.53 0.71
C ILE A 27 -41.12 41.72 -0.09
N PHE A 28 -40.75 42.97 -0.30
CA PHE A 28 -39.38 43.39 -0.61
C PHE A 28 -38.84 44.05 0.65
N THR A 29 -37.53 43.93 0.88
CA THR A 29 -36.69 44.50 1.96
C THR A 29 -36.82 43.76 3.31
N GLU A 30 -35.79 43.19 3.95
CA GLU A 30 -34.32 43.37 3.91
C GLU A 30 -33.61 42.00 3.95
N HIS A 31 -32.48 41.89 3.24
CA HIS A 31 -31.49 40.83 3.45
C HIS A 31 -30.76 41.10 4.77
N ALA A 32 -30.84 40.17 5.71
CA ALA A 32 -29.79 39.92 6.68
C ALA A 32 -29.46 38.43 6.56
N PHE A 33 -28.19 38.15 6.25
CA PHE A 33 -27.60 36.82 6.20
C PHE A 33 -27.91 36.06 7.48
N ALA A 34 -28.42 34.83 7.34
CA ALA A 34 -28.33 33.82 8.38
C ALA A 34 -27.33 32.80 7.84
N GLU A 35 -26.11 32.85 8.37
CA GLU A 35 -25.13 31.76 8.33
C GLU A 35 -25.79 30.51 8.90
N GLU A 36 -25.71 29.40 8.17
CA GLU A 36 -25.82 28.08 8.78
C GLU A 36 -24.53 27.87 9.60
N ASP A 37 -24.70 27.69 10.90
CA ASP A 37 -23.65 27.49 11.90
C ASP A 37 -23.13 26.04 11.76
N ASP A 38 -22.15 25.87 10.88
CA ASP A 38 -21.25 24.71 10.88
C ASP A 38 -20.07 25.06 11.80
N SER A 39 -20.28 24.94 13.12
CA SER A 39 -19.21 25.03 14.10
C SER A 39 -18.93 23.65 14.67
N SER A 40 -17.94 22.99 14.08
CA SER A 40 -17.31 21.83 14.68
C SER A 40 -16.76 22.21 16.06
N ILE A 41 -16.99 21.38 17.08
CA ILE A 41 -16.52 21.67 18.44
C ILE A 41 -15.11 21.14 18.54
N GLN A 42 -14.12 22.02 18.61
CA GLN A 42 -12.74 21.70 18.97
C GLN A 42 -12.27 22.73 20.01
N GLN A 43 -12.05 22.29 21.25
CA GLN A 43 -11.66 23.16 22.35
C GLN A 43 -10.48 22.57 23.12
N THR A 44 -9.40 23.34 23.23
CA THR A 44 -8.20 22.99 24.00
C THR A 44 -8.25 23.60 25.39
N TYR A 45 -7.86 22.81 26.38
CA TYR A 45 -7.78 23.17 27.79
C TYR A 45 -6.37 22.86 28.30
N GLU A 46 -5.58 23.92 28.51
CA GLU A 46 -4.19 23.81 28.96
C GLU A 46 -4.10 23.16 30.35
N ALA A 47 -3.11 22.30 30.58
CA ALA A 47 -2.98 21.55 31.81
C ALA A 47 -2.47 22.41 32.97
N GLU A 48 -1.67 23.44 32.71
CA GLU A 48 -1.18 24.39 33.70
C GLU A 48 -2.31 25.20 34.36
N ASP A 49 -3.43 25.40 33.65
CA ASP A 49 -4.62 26.10 34.13
C ASP A 49 -5.61 25.18 34.91
N ALA A 50 -5.40 23.86 34.84
CA ALA A 50 -6.26 22.86 35.48
C ALA A 50 -6.02 22.73 36.99
N GLU A 51 -7.04 22.25 37.72
CA GLU A 51 -6.88 21.87 39.13
C GLU A 51 -6.00 20.62 39.22
N ALA A 52 -5.03 20.59 40.14
CA ALA A 52 -4.11 19.45 40.23
C ALA A 52 -3.55 19.22 41.65
N GLU A 53 -3.18 17.97 41.94
CA GLU A 53 -2.47 17.56 43.16
C GLU A 53 -1.35 16.58 42.79
N GLY A 54 -0.17 16.70 43.41
CA GLY A 54 0.97 15.83 43.09
C GLY A 54 1.62 16.13 41.74
N THR A 55 1.46 17.35 41.22
CA THR A 55 2.09 17.86 40.00
C THR A 55 2.69 19.25 40.22
N ILE A 56 3.58 19.67 39.34
CA ILE A 56 4.09 21.05 39.23
C ILE A 56 3.87 21.57 37.80
N VAL A 57 3.84 22.89 37.62
CA VAL A 57 3.97 23.50 36.30
C VAL A 57 5.45 23.61 35.96
N ASP A 58 5.85 23.12 34.79
CA ASP A 58 7.23 23.20 34.27
C ASP A 58 7.20 23.65 32.80
N ASN A 59 8.33 24.11 32.28
CA ASN A 59 8.49 24.65 30.92
C ASN A 59 9.88 24.37 30.31
N LYS A 60 10.66 23.45 30.88
CA LYS A 60 12.04 23.17 30.45
C LYS A 60 12.17 22.47 29.10
N HIS A 61 11.11 21.83 28.61
CA HIS A 61 11.13 21.07 27.37
C HIS A 61 10.27 21.78 26.33
N PRO A 62 10.82 22.16 25.16
CA PRO A 62 10.07 22.93 24.17
C PRO A 62 8.92 22.13 23.55
N GLY A 63 8.01 22.83 22.87
CA GLY A 63 6.95 22.22 22.04
C GLY A 63 5.58 22.09 22.69
N PHE A 64 5.40 22.47 23.97
CA PHE A 64 4.09 22.57 24.63
C PHE A 64 3.25 23.75 24.09
N THR A 65 1.95 23.72 24.32
CA THR A 65 1.04 24.86 24.09
C THR A 65 0.89 25.68 25.38
N GLY A 66 0.46 26.93 25.29
CA GLY A 66 0.31 27.78 26.47
C GLY A 66 1.63 28.24 27.10
N ASP A 67 1.62 28.38 28.44
CA ASP A 67 2.72 28.93 29.24
C ASP A 67 3.62 27.82 29.85
N GLY A 68 3.20 26.56 29.79
CA GLY A 68 3.94 25.42 30.31
C GLY A 68 3.18 24.10 30.18
N PHE A 69 3.56 23.11 30.98
CA PHE A 69 2.88 21.83 31.07
C PHE A 69 2.87 21.34 32.53
N ARG A 70 2.07 20.31 32.83
CA ARG A 70 2.04 19.65 34.15
C ARG A 70 2.98 18.45 34.20
N ASP A 71 3.97 18.51 35.09
CA ASP A 71 4.87 17.40 35.45
C ASP A 71 4.40 16.74 36.76
N TYR A 72 4.28 15.41 36.79
CA TYR A 72 3.94 14.67 38.01
C TYR A 72 5.13 14.61 38.98
N ASN A 73 5.04 15.36 40.07
CA ASN A 73 6.14 15.56 40.99
C ASN A 73 5.67 15.54 42.46
N PRO A 74 6.17 14.61 43.30
CA PRO A 74 7.14 13.56 42.97
C PRO A 74 6.57 12.51 42.00
N ASN A 75 7.44 11.88 41.21
CA ASN A 75 7.13 10.82 40.26
C ASN A 75 6.63 9.54 40.97
N VAL A 76 5.40 9.57 41.50
CA VAL A 76 4.74 8.49 42.26
C VAL A 76 3.26 8.40 41.87
N PRO A 77 2.59 7.26 42.08
CA PRO A 77 1.17 7.14 41.75
C PRO A 77 0.28 7.97 42.68
N GLY A 78 -0.86 8.42 42.16
CA GLY A 78 -1.92 9.10 42.90
C GLY A 78 -2.04 10.60 42.66
N GLY A 79 -1.06 11.24 42.01
CA GLY A 79 -1.22 12.61 41.54
C GLY A 79 -2.29 12.72 40.44
N TYR A 80 -2.93 13.87 40.29
CA TYR A 80 -3.97 14.08 39.28
C TYR A 80 -3.96 15.49 38.68
N ILE A 81 -4.54 15.59 37.47
CA ILE A 81 -4.90 16.83 36.77
C ILE A 81 -6.39 16.75 36.45
N GLU A 82 -7.15 17.81 36.72
CA GLU A 82 -8.61 17.86 36.59
C GLU A 82 -9.07 19.13 35.87
N TRP A 83 -9.73 18.94 34.74
CA TRP A 83 -10.35 19.99 33.94
C TRP A 83 -11.84 20.06 34.20
N THR A 84 -12.38 21.28 34.24
CA THR A 84 -13.82 21.53 34.17
C THR A 84 -14.12 22.11 32.79
N VAL A 85 -14.84 21.36 31.97
CA VAL A 85 -15.14 21.72 30.57
C VAL A 85 -16.64 21.98 30.42
N ASN A 86 -17.04 22.87 29.51
CA ASN A 86 -18.45 23.24 29.32
C ASN A 86 -18.86 23.07 27.87
N LEU A 87 -19.83 22.18 27.61
CA LEU A 87 -20.16 21.71 26.27
C LEU A 87 -21.60 22.05 25.87
N PRO A 88 -21.85 22.37 24.58
CA PRO A 88 -23.15 22.84 24.12
C PRO A 88 -24.17 21.71 23.90
N GLN A 89 -23.75 20.44 23.92
CA GLN A 89 -24.61 19.29 23.65
C GLN A 89 -24.10 18.03 24.36
N GLU A 90 -25.04 17.19 24.84
CA GLU A 90 -24.79 15.82 25.29
C GLU A 90 -24.54 14.88 24.10
N LYS A 91 -23.34 14.32 24.01
CA LYS A 91 -22.91 13.30 23.03
C LYS A 91 -21.58 12.66 23.43
N ASP A 92 -21.13 11.68 22.66
CA ASP A 92 -19.76 11.16 22.79
C ASP A 92 -18.77 12.14 22.16
N TYR A 93 -17.72 12.47 22.91
CA TYR A 93 -16.62 13.32 22.45
C TYR A 93 -15.31 12.55 22.53
N TYR A 94 -14.34 13.00 21.74
CA TYR A 94 -12.94 12.58 21.86
C TYR A 94 -12.26 13.43 22.93
N LEU A 95 -11.67 12.77 23.92
CA LEU A 95 -10.77 13.37 24.90
C LEU A 95 -9.34 13.10 24.43
N VAL A 96 -8.68 14.14 23.93
CA VAL A 96 -7.36 14.06 23.29
C VAL A 96 -6.33 14.70 24.23
N PHE A 97 -5.54 13.88 24.91
CA PHE A 97 -4.51 14.30 25.86
C PHE A 97 -3.17 14.44 25.15
N ARG A 98 -2.63 15.66 25.09
CA ARG A 98 -1.27 15.89 24.59
C ARG A 98 -0.27 15.70 25.71
N TYR A 99 0.76 14.91 25.47
CA TYR A 99 1.70 14.52 26.51
C TYR A 99 3.12 14.28 25.98
N ALA A 100 4.11 14.36 26.87
CA ALA A 100 5.50 14.01 26.62
C ALA A 100 6.08 13.24 27.81
N HIS A 101 6.86 12.18 27.57
CA HIS A 101 7.81 11.68 28.56
C HIS A 101 8.91 10.83 27.92
N ALA A 102 10.16 11.07 28.32
CA ALA A 102 11.32 10.32 27.83
C ALA A 102 11.65 9.07 28.66
N GLY A 103 10.74 8.63 29.53
CA GLY A 103 10.93 7.40 30.32
C GLY A 103 10.97 6.16 29.41
N GLY A 104 11.59 5.06 29.85
CA GLY A 104 11.61 3.82 29.06
C GLY A 104 10.42 2.88 29.30
N SER A 105 9.47 3.28 30.13
CA SER A 105 8.24 2.55 30.48
C SER A 105 7.02 3.47 30.31
N GLU A 106 5.86 2.86 30.06
CA GLU A 106 4.56 3.52 30.07
C GLU A 106 4.31 4.25 31.40
N ARG A 107 3.60 5.38 31.32
CA ARG A 107 3.19 6.19 32.46
C ARG A 107 1.67 6.22 32.57
N PRO A 108 1.04 5.08 32.91
CA PRO A 108 -0.39 4.93 32.80
C PRO A 108 -1.12 5.90 33.72
N ALA A 109 -2.27 6.37 33.23
CA ALA A 109 -3.17 7.21 33.99
C ALA A 109 -4.64 6.83 33.78
N GLU A 110 -5.37 6.77 34.87
CA GLU A 110 -6.80 6.51 34.91
C GLU A 110 -7.57 7.78 34.52
N VAL A 111 -8.42 7.68 33.50
CA VAL A 111 -9.35 8.75 33.11
C VAL A 111 -10.67 8.57 33.86
N ARG A 112 -11.18 9.67 34.44
CA ARG A 112 -12.53 9.74 35.01
C ARG A 112 -13.32 10.88 34.41
N VAL A 113 -14.58 10.61 34.11
CA VAL A 113 -15.54 11.60 33.62
C VAL A 113 -16.70 11.67 34.62
N ASN A 114 -16.96 12.86 35.16
CA ASN A 114 -18.00 13.11 36.17
C ASN A 114 -17.94 12.12 37.36
N GLY A 115 -16.72 11.68 37.71
CA GLY A 115 -16.43 10.73 38.78
C GLY A 115 -16.52 9.24 38.40
N GLU A 116 -17.07 8.91 37.23
CA GLU A 116 -17.11 7.55 36.70
C GLU A 116 -15.76 7.17 36.07
N LYS A 117 -15.32 5.93 36.30
CA LYS A 117 -14.04 5.42 35.77
C LYS A 117 -14.21 5.01 34.32
N MET A 118 -13.35 5.54 33.45
CA MET A 118 -13.20 5.14 32.06
C MET A 118 -12.05 4.12 31.92
N GLU A 119 -11.55 3.94 30.70
CA GLU A 119 -10.34 3.17 30.44
C GLU A 119 -9.08 3.84 31.05
N GLU A 120 -8.07 3.03 31.35
CA GLU A 120 -6.75 3.50 31.74
C GLU A 120 -5.92 3.71 30.47
N LEU A 121 -5.43 4.93 30.26
CA LEU A 121 -4.60 5.24 29.11
C LEU A 121 -3.14 4.94 29.45
N PRO A 122 -2.39 4.27 28.56
CA PRO A 122 -1.05 3.78 28.90
C PRO A 122 0.01 4.88 28.91
N PHE A 123 -0.19 5.98 28.17
CA PHE A 123 0.82 7.02 27.92
C PHE A 123 2.22 6.42 27.70
N PRO A 124 2.49 5.87 26.50
CA PRO A 124 3.77 5.27 26.18
C PRO A 124 4.85 6.34 25.98
N PRO A 125 6.12 6.01 26.22
CA PRO A 125 7.23 6.92 26.00
C PRO A 125 7.16 7.66 24.67
N THR A 126 7.39 8.96 24.70
CA THR A 126 7.47 9.80 23.50
C THR A 126 8.88 9.89 22.93
N GLY A 127 9.86 9.23 23.57
CA GLY A 127 11.26 9.20 23.15
C GLY A 127 12.08 10.34 23.73
N ASP A 128 11.55 11.56 23.70
CA ASP A 128 12.15 12.76 24.29
C ASP A 128 11.12 13.56 25.11
N TRP A 129 11.61 14.38 26.04
CA TRP A 129 10.76 15.22 26.88
C TRP A 129 10.15 16.40 26.13
N ALA A 130 10.67 16.75 24.95
CA ALA A 130 10.16 17.76 24.03
C ALA A 130 9.36 17.17 22.85
N THR A 131 9.26 15.84 22.76
CA THR A 131 8.43 15.19 21.76
C THR A 131 7.05 14.96 22.34
N TRP A 132 6.05 15.62 21.75
CA TRP A 132 4.67 15.59 22.20
C TRP A 132 3.84 14.66 21.34
N ASN A 133 3.14 13.72 21.96
CA ASN A 133 2.18 12.84 21.31
C ASN A 133 0.79 13.05 21.90
N TYR A 134 -0.19 12.37 21.30
CA TYR A 134 -1.57 12.37 21.76
C TYR A 134 -1.97 10.98 22.25
N GLN A 135 -2.76 10.96 23.31
CA GLN A 135 -3.55 9.81 23.70
C GLN A 135 -5.03 10.17 23.69
N THR A 136 -5.84 9.32 23.07
CA THR A 136 -7.25 9.62 22.82
C THR A 136 -8.13 8.57 23.45
N ILE A 137 -9.23 9.02 24.07
CA ILE A 137 -10.30 8.15 24.54
C ILE A 137 -11.65 8.75 24.16
N HIS A 138 -12.62 7.89 23.87
CA HIS A 138 -14.01 8.29 23.67
C HIS A 138 -14.73 8.30 25.01
N ALA A 139 -15.44 9.38 25.30
CA ALA A 139 -16.25 9.45 26.50
C ALA A 139 -17.60 10.16 26.27
N PRO A 140 -18.69 9.65 26.86
CA PRO A 140 -19.96 10.36 26.89
C PRO A 140 -19.84 11.59 27.80
N LEU A 141 -20.14 12.77 27.27
CA LEU A 141 -20.19 14.02 28.03
C LEU A 141 -21.59 14.63 27.97
N GLN A 142 -22.03 15.23 29.07
CA GLN A 142 -23.36 15.86 29.18
C GLN A 142 -23.35 17.29 28.63
N GLU A 143 -24.53 17.81 28.25
CA GLU A 143 -24.69 19.24 27.97
C GLU A 143 -24.40 20.05 29.24
N GLY A 144 -23.58 21.10 29.11
CA GLY A 144 -23.11 21.91 30.22
C GLY A 144 -21.78 21.45 30.80
N GLU A 145 -21.63 21.60 32.11
CA GLU A 145 -20.39 21.35 32.83
C GLU A 145 -20.07 19.85 32.95
N ASN A 146 -18.84 19.48 32.62
CA ASN A 146 -18.27 18.15 32.81
C ASN A 146 -16.92 18.26 33.53
N VAL A 147 -16.64 17.30 34.41
CA VAL A 147 -15.36 17.20 35.11
C VAL A 147 -14.58 16.02 34.57
N ILE A 148 -13.38 16.28 34.05
CA ILE A 148 -12.50 15.27 33.46
C ILE A 148 -11.22 15.23 34.29
N ARG A 149 -10.89 14.06 34.85
CA ARG A 149 -9.71 13.87 35.72
C ARG A 149 -8.79 12.80 35.16
N LEU A 150 -7.50 13.12 35.09
CA LEU A 150 -6.42 12.22 34.71
C LEU A 150 -5.54 11.92 35.93
N THR A 151 -5.57 10.69 36.44
CA THR A 151 -4.86 10.29 37.66
C THR A 151 -3.74 9.32 37.34
N ALA A 152 -2.50 9.67 37.66
CA ALA A 152 -1.36 8.80 37.45
C ALA A 152 -1.47 7.53 38.31
N THR A 153 -1.39 6.36 37.67
CA THR A 153 -1.43 5.05 38.35
C THR A 153 -0.08 4.33 38.33
N GLY A 154 0.83 4.76 37.45
CA GLY A 154 2.18 4.24 37.34
C GLY A 154 3.07 4.51 38.55
N ALA A 155 3.99 3.58 38.85
CA ALA A 155 4.95 3.68 39.95
C ALA A 155 5.88 4.91 39.83
N GLU A 156 6.07 5.42 38.61
CA GLU A 156 6.86 6.62 38.30
C GLU A 156 6.00 7.89 38.09
N GLY A 157 4.73 7.88 38.51
CA GLY A 157 3.80 8.97 38.21
C GLY A 157 3.37 9.01 36.74
N GLY A 158 2.74 10.10 36.33
CA GLY A 158 2.24 10.30 34.96
C GLY A 158 3.26 10.99 34.06
N GLY A 159 3.01 11.01 32.74
CA GLY A 159 3.81 11.80 31.79
C GLY A 159 3.60 13.30 31.96
N ASN A 160 4.44 14.12 31.31
CA ASN A 160 4.19 15.55 31.22
C ASN A 160 2.93 15.76 30.39
N ILE A 161 1.93 16.42 30.94
CA ILE A 161 0.67 16.68 30.24
C ILE A 161 0.64 18.14 29.84
N ASP A 162 0.49 18.38 28.55
CA ASP A 162 0.40 19.71 27.96
C ASP A 162 -1.04 20.22 28.00
N HIS A 163 -1.96 19.54 27.33
CA HIS A 163 -3.36 19.93 27.31
C HIS A 163 -4.32 18.76 27.13
N LEU A 164 -5.58 19.03 27.45
CA LEU A 164 -6.73 18.23 27.05
C LEU A 164 -7.49 18.96 25.95
N ARG A 165 -7.66 18.32 24.80
CA ARG A 165 -8.54 18.79 23.73
C ARG A 165 -9.82 17.98 23.71
N ILE A 166 -10.95 18.67 23.66
CA ILE A 166 -12.28 18.09 23.47
C ILE A 166 -12.70 18.35 22.02
N GLN A 167 -13.05 17.29 21.31
CA GLN A 167 -13.55 17.42 19.94
C GLN A 167 -14.72 16.48 19.64
N ASP A 168 -15.60 16.90 18.73
CA ASP A 168 -16.81 16.15 18.37
C ASP A 168 -16.72 15.37 17.05
N HIS A 169 -15.54 15.37 16.45
CA HIS A 169 -15.15 14.62 15.27
C HIS A 169 -13.71 14.15 15.50
N PRO A 170 -13.26 13.03 14.88
CA PRO A 170 -11.84 12.75 14.80
C PRO A 170 -11.14 13.90 14.07
N GLU A 171 -9.83 14.09 14.26
CA GLU A 171 -9.09 15.08 13.46
C GLU A 171 -9.43 14.90 11.97
N GLU A 172 -9.64 16.00 11.23
CA GLU A 172 -9.84 15.94 9.78
C GLU A 172 -8.74 15.04 9.17
N GLY A 173 -9.13 13.93 8.54
CA GLY A 173 -8.21 12.93 7.98
C GLY A 173 -8.15 11.57 8.71
N GLY A 174 -8.88 11.38 9.82
CA GLY A 174 -9.18 10.06 10.38
C GLY A 174 -10.23 9.33 9.55
N PRO A 175 -10.00 8.09 9.07
CA PRO A 175 -11.01 7.37 8.31
C PRO A 175 -12.28 7.15 9.14
N GLU A 176 -13.46 7.44 8.58
CA GLU A 176 -14.73 6.96 9.14
C GLU A 176 -14.64 5.43 9.34
N GLU A 177 -15.08 4.92 10.49
CA GLU A 177 -15.15 3.48 10.72
C GLU A 177 -16.06 2.82 9.67
N VAL A 178 -15.53 1.83 8.96
CA VAL A 178 -16.27 1.07 7.94
C VAL A 178 -16.54 -0.32 8.50
N GLU A 179 -17.82 -0.70 8.59
CA GLU A 179 -18.21 -2.06 8.93
C GLU A 179 -17.80 -3.02 7.81
N THR A 180 -17.00 -4.03 8.12
CA THR A 180 -16.54 -5.01 7.12
C THR A 180 -17.62 -6.01 6.76
N GLU A 181 -18.01 -6.07 5.50
CA GLU A 181 -18.96 -7.07 4.97
C GLU A 181 -18.25 -8.40 4.66
N LYS A 182 -18.70 -9.51 5.27
CA LYS A 182 -18.28 -10.86 4.85
C LYS A 182 -18.99 -11.24 3.54
N ALA A 183 -18.22 -11.45 2.47
CA ALA A 183 -18.75 -11.70 1.14
C ALA A 183 -18.14 -12.96 0.49
N PRO A 184 -18.78 -13.54 -0.56
CA PRO A 184 -18.17 -14.59 -1.37
C PRO A 184 -16.85 -14.12 -2.02
N LEU A 185 -15.91 -15.04 -2.26
CA LEU A 185 -14.60 -14.72 -2.86
C LEU A 185 -14.71 -13.91 -4.16
N ALA A 186 -15.68 -14.22 -5.02
CA ALA A 186 -15.88 -13.54 -6.30
C ALA A 186 -16.37 -12.08 -6.18
N GLU A 187 -16.84 -11.65 -5.00
CA GLU A 187 -17.18 -10.25 -4.73
C GLU A 187 -16.01 -9.44 -4.13
N VAL A 188 -14.96 -10.14 -3.69
CA VAL A 188 -13.77 -9.55 -3.06
C VAL A 188 -12.57 -9.55 -4.02
N ILE A 189 -12.46 -10.60 -4.85
CA ILE A 189 -11.37 -10.86 -5.78
C ILE A 189 -11.95 -10.96 -7.19
N ASP A 190 -11.44 -10.15 -8.12
CA ASP A 190 -11.79 -10.27 -9.54
C ASP A 190 -11.28 -11.59 -10.14
N GLY A 191 -11.89 -12.04 -11.23
CA GLY A 191 -11.59 -13.36 -11.80
C GLY A 191 -10.17 -13.48 -12.37
N VAL A 192 -9.60 -12.37 -12.86
CA VAL A 192 -8.20 -12.35 -13.35
C VAL A 192 -7.23 -12.57 -12.20
N THR A 193 -7.37 -11.80 -11.13
CA THR A 193 -6.58 -11.95 -9.90
C THR A 193 -6.79 -13.33 -9.29
N MET A 194 -8.04 -13.80 -9.21
CA MET A 194 -8.35 -15.13 -8.69
C MET A 194 -7.63 -16.25 -9.44
N LYS A 195 -7.62 -16.21 -10.77
CA LYS A 195 -6.89 -17.18 -11.61
C LYS A 195 -5.39 -17.15 -11.33
N LYS A 196 -4.80 -15.95 -11.22
CA LYS A 196 -3.37 -15.80 -10.89
C LYS A 196 -3.05 -16.35 -9.48
N LEU A 197 -3.92 -16.10 -8.50
CA LEU A 197 -3.77 -16.66 -7.15
C LEU A 197 -3.86 -18.19 -7.14
N TYR A 198 -4.72 -18.80 -7.97
CA TYR A 198 -4.74 -20.25 -8.17
C TYR A 198 -3.43 -20.79 -8.76
N GLN A 199 -2.85 -20.08 -9.73
CA GLN A 199 -1.57 -20.44 -10.34
C GLN A 199 -0.39 -20.33 -9.34
N LEU A 200 -0.37 -19.29 -8.51
CA LEU A 200 0.63 -19.08 -7.46
C LEU A 200 0.43 -19.98 -6.23
N GLY A 201 -0.78 -20.52 -6.09
CA GLY A 201 -1.17 -21.36 -4.96
C GLY A 201 -1.50 -20.61 -3.67
N VAL A 202 -1.65 -19.28 -3.73
CA VAL A 202 -2.23 -18.49 -2.62
C VAL A 202 -3.69 -18.86 -2.42
N LEU A 203 -4.38 -19.22 -3.51
CA LEU A 203 -5.72 -19.80 -3.47
C LEU A 203 -5.70 -21.20 -4.07
N ALA A 204 -6.47 -22.13 -3.51
CA ALA A 204 -6.59 -23.48 -4.01
C ALA A 204 -7.94 -24.11 -3.64
N ASP A 205 -8.47 -24.89 -4.58
CA ASP A 205 -9.51 -25.86 -4.29
C ASP A 205 -8.85 -27.16 -3.80
N VAL A 206 -8.71 -27.26 -2.49
CA VAL A 206 -8.03 -28.39 -1.83
C VAL A 206 -8.87 -29.67 -1.93
N ASP A 207 -10.19 -29.55 -2.08
CA ASP A 207 -11.08 -30.70 -2.20
C ASP A 207 -10.89 -31.42 -3.54
N ASN A 208 -10.68 -30.66 -4.61
CA ASN A 208 -10.34 -31.23 -5.92
C ASN A 208 -8.94 -31.88 -5.97
N LYS A 209 -8.05 -31.60 -5.01
CA LYS A 209 -6.69 -32.16 -4.94
C LYS A 209 -6.57 -33.40 -4.06
N GLN A 210 -7.63 -33.84 -3.37
CA GLN A 210 -7.57 -34.91 -2.37
C GLN A 210 -6.89 -36.22 -2.83
N SER A 211 -7.02 -36.57 -4.11
CA SER A 211 -6.48 -37.80 -4.70
C SER A 211 -5.08 -37.64 -5.33
N GLN A 212 -4.55 -36.42 -5.44
CA GLN A 212 -3.24 -36.15 -6.01
C GLN A 212 -2.12 -36.45 -5.00
N ALA A 213 -0.94 -36.80 -5.49
CA ALA A 213 0.23 -37.05 -4.64
C ALA A 213 0.68 -35.76 -3.95
N VAL A 214 0.95 -35.82 -2.64
CA VAL A 214 1.48 -34.71 -1.85
C VAL A 214 2.96 -34.50 -2.16
N THR A 215 3.37 -33.25 -2.40
CA THR A 215 4.79 -32.91 -2.56
C THR A 215 5.48 -32.78 -1.21
N PHE A 216 6.81 -32.69 -1.22
CA PHE A 216 7.59 -32.48 0.00
C PHE A 216 7.19 -31.21 0.75
N ASN A 217 7.15 -30.06 0.09
CA ASN A 217 6.76 -28.79 0.73
C ASN A 217 5.33 -28.83 1.27
N GLN A 218 4.40 -29.43 0.52
CA GLN A 218 3.02 -29.58 0.94
C GLN A 218 2.88 -30.44 2.19
N PHE A 219 3.65 -31.54 2.28
CA PHE A 219 3.66 -32.38 3.46
C PHE A 219 4.29 -31.65 4.67
N LEU A 220 5.38 -30.92 4.47
CA LEU A 220 5.96 -30.10 5.55
C LEU A 220 4.99 -29.05 6.06
N ALA A 221 4.29 -28.36 5.16
CA ALA A 221 3.28 -27.38 5.55
C ALA A 221 2.18 -28.01 6.40
N LEU A 222 1.70 -29.23 6.06
CA LEU A 222 0.74 -29.98 6.88
C LEU A 222 1.29 -30.35 8.26
N ILE A 223 2.58 -30.72 8.36
CA ILE A 223 3.22 -31.03 9.64
C ILE A 223 3.35 -29.77 10.50
N ASN A 224 3.79 -28.66 9.92
CA ASN A 224 3.88 -27.40 10.66
C ASN A 224 2.51 -26.89 11.10
N ASN A 225 1.48 -27.03 10.26
CA ASN A 225 0.09 -26.75 10.64
C ASN A 225 -0.34 -27.63 11.83
N ALA A 226 0.06 -28.90 11.88
CA ALA A 226 -0.32 -29.81 12.95
C ALA A 226 0.40 -29.55 14.29
N PHE A 227 1.68 -29.20 14.26
CA PHE A 227 2.52 -29.07 15.45
C PHE A 227 2.86 -27.62 15.84
N GLY A 228 2.32 -26.65 15.11
CA GLY A 228 2.69 -25.26 15.26
C GLY A 228 3.96 -24.92 14.50
N PHE A 229 4.00 -23.66 14.08
CA PHE A 229 5.21 -22.99 13.66
C PHE A 229 5.78 -22.30 14.89
N ASP A 230 7.02 -22.59 15.26
CA ASP A 230 7.77 -21.65 16.08
C ASP A 230 8.87 -21.07 15.19
N ILE A 231 8.58 -19.88 14.67
CA ILE A 231 9.58 -18.94 14.17
C ILE A 231 9.60 -17.74 15.09
N HIS A 232 10.19 -17.89 16.27
CA HIS A 232 10.70 -16.73 16.98
C HIS A 232 11.87 -16.11 16.18
N GLU A 233 11.55 -15.37 15.12
CA GLU A 233 12.47 -14.40 14.52
C GLU A 233 12.80 -13.40 15.63
N LYS A 234 14.00 -13.52 16.19
CA LYS A 234 14.40 -12.75 17.37
C LYS A 234 14.38 -11.25 17.10
N TYR A 235 14.63 -10.84 15.86
CA TYR A 235 14.52 -9.46 15.38
C TYR A 235 13.94 -9.43 13.96
N LYS A 236 12.70 -8.97 13.84
CA LYS A 236 11.94 -8.88 12.60
C LYS A 236 12.71 -8.08 11.55
N ASN A 237 12.69 -8.56 10.30
CA ASN A 237 13.26 -7.88 9.13
C ASN A 237 14.78 -7.63 9.15
N ILE A 238 15.50 -8.11 10.17
CA ILE A 238 16.95 -7.89 10.34
C ILE A 238 17.74 -9.21 10.16
N GLU A 239 17.06 -10.29 9.77
CA GLU A 239 17.70 -11.58 9.50
C GLU A 239 18.56 -11.59 8.21
N LEU A 240 19.60 -12.44 8.22
CA LEU A 240 20.52 -12.60 7.12
C LEU A 240 20.03 -13.73 6.19
N LYS A 241 19.62 -13.37 4.96
CA LYS A 241 19.07 -14.30 3.93
C LYS A 241 19.95 -15.53 3.60
N GLN A 242 21.21 -15.55 4.02
CA GLN A 242 22.17 -16.61 3.67
C GLN A 242 21.88 -17.95 4.40
N ASP A 243 21.01 -17.96 5.42
CA ASP A 243 20.80 -19.12 6.29
C ASP A 243 19.92 -20.24 5.68
N ILE A 244 19.25 -20.00 4.54
CA ILE A 244 18.25 -20.94 3.98
C ILE A 244 18.61 -21.51 2.61
N GLY A 245 19.64 -20.98 1.94
CA GLY A 245 20.53 -21.64 0.96
C GLY A 245 19.99 -22.42 -0.27
N ARG A 246 18.71 -22.81 -0.40
CA ARG A 246 18.26 -23.77 -1.45
C ARG A 246 16.85 -23.60 -2.00
N ILE A 247 16.04 -22.70 -1.46
CA ILE A 247 14.67 -22.50 -1.96
C ILE A 247 14.65 -21.20 -2.76
N PRO A 248 14.25 -21.22 -4.05
CA PRO A 248 14.06 -20.02 -4.85
C PRO A 248 13.21 -19.01 -4.08
N ALA A 249 13.64 -17.73 -4.06
CA ALA A 249 13.09 -16.68 -3.21
C ALA A 249 11.60 -16.33 -3.48
N ASP A 250 11.03 -16.93 -4.51
CA ASP A 250 9.73 -16.65 -5.13
C ASP A 250 8.68 -17.76 -4.91
N THR A 251 8.96 -18.78 -4.09
CA THR A 251 8.01 -19.89 -3.85
C THR A 251 7.32 -19.84 -2.48
N TRP A 252 6.00 -20.04 -2.47
CA TRP A 252 5.13 -20.13 -1.28
C TRP A 252 5.63 -21.13 -0.21
N GLY A 253 6.44 -22.12 -0.60
CA GLY A 253 6.95 -23.19 0.28
C GLY A 253 8.19 -22.87 1.11
N ILE A 254 8.82 -21.70 0.96
CA ILE A 254 10.00 -21.31 1.75
C ILE A 254 9.67 -21.33 3.25
N TYR A 255 8.53 -20.75 3.62
CA TYR A 255 8.09 -20.63 5.01
C TYR A 255 7.92 -22.00 5.66
N ALA A 256 7.18 -22.90 5.00
CA ALA A 256 6.99 -24.27 5.48
C ALA A 256 8.32 -25.03 5.65
N ALA A 257 9.24 -24.87 4.71
CA ALA A 257 10.53 -25.53 4.79
C ALA A 257 11.46 -24.94 5.86
N ARG A 258 11.51 -23.61 6.03
CA ARG A 258 12.31 -22.96 7.09
C ARG A 258 11.95 -23.53 8.46
N VAL A 259 10.65 -23.55 8.76
CA VAL A 259 10.15 -24.02 10.06
C VAL A 259 10.41 -25.49 10.27
N ALA A 260 10.22 -26.31 9.25
CA ALA A 260 10.52 -27.73 9.35
C ALA A 260 12.01 -28.01 9.61
N LYS A 261 12.90 -27.16 9.09
CA LYS A 261 14.34 -27.23 9.36
C LYS A 261 14.66 -26.79 10.79
N ASP A 262 14.15 -25.64 11.22
CA ASP A 262 14.45 -25.07 12.53
C ASP A 262 13.93 -25.95 13.68
N GLN A 263 12.78 -26.59 13.45
CA GLN A 263 12.16 -27.52 14.40
C GLN A 263 12.67 -28.96 14.30
N ASN A 264 13.68 -29.21 13.45
CA ASN A 264 14.24 -30.54 13.17
C ASN A 264 13.16 -31.59 12.87
N TYR A 265 12.19 -31.25 12.02
CA TYR A 265 11.12 -32.16 11.60
C TYR A 265 11.58 -33.15 10.53
N VAL A 266 12.69 -32.86 9.87
CA VAL A 266 13.28 -33.68 8.82
C VAL A 266 14.71 -34.02 9.22
N PRO A 267 15.11 -35.30 9.19
CA PRO A 267 16.49 -35.67 9.48
C PRO A 267 17.49 -34.96 8.56
N ASP A 268 18.59 -34.45 9.11
CA ASP A 268 19.64 -33.73 8.38
C ASP A 268 20.15 -34.48 7.13
N PHE A 269 20.35 -35.79 7.24
CA PHE A 269 20.84 -36.62 6.12
C PHE A 269 19.86 -36.70 4.95
N LEU A 270 18.57 -36.50 5.22
CA LEU A 270 17.50 -36.55 4.24
C LEU A 270 17.25 -35.17 3.63
N TRP A 271 17.47 -34.09 4.39
CA TRP A 271 17.25 -32.70 3.98
C TRP A 271 17.87 -32.39 2.61
N ASP A 272 19.11 -32.81 2.41
CA ASP A 272 19.87 -32.57 1.17
C ASP A 272 19.39 -33.38 -0.06
N GLN A 273 18.53 -34.38 0.15
CA GLN A 273 18.05 -35.32 -0.89
C GLN A 273 16.62 -35.03 -1.37
N LEU A 274 15.98 -33.98 -0.84
CA LEU A 274 14.59 -33.62 -1.11
C LEU A 274 14.53 -32.36 -2.00
N LYS A 275 13.51 -32.31 -2.87
CA LYS A 275 13.20 -31.15 -3.71
C LYS A 275 11.77 -30.69 -3.41
N ALA A 276 11.56 -29.39 -3.36
CA ALA A 276 10.32 -28.71 -3.00
C ALA A 276 9.05 -29.37 -3.59
N ASP A 277 9.01 -29.49 -4.92
CA ASP A 277 7.82 -29.93 -5.67
C ASP A 277 7.82 -31.43 -6.00
N GLN A 278 8.73 -32.20 -5.40
CA GLN A 278 8.80 -33.64 -5.65
C GLN A 278 7.79 -34.40 -4.78
N PRO A 279 6.99 -35.32 -5.35
CA PRO A 279 6.19 -36.26 -4.57
C PRO A 279 7.02 -37.07 -3.56
N LEU A 280 6.48 -37.27 -2.35
CA LEU A 280 7.17 -38.03 -1.31
C LEU A 280 6.89 -39.54 -1.42
N SER A 281 7.95 -40.31 -1.69
CA SER A 281 7.88 -41.78 -1.59
C SER A 281 7.63 -42.24 -0.14
N LYS A 282 6.98 -43.40 0.02
CA LYS A 282 6.73 -44.07 1.31
C LYS A 282 7.94 -44.15 2.24
N LYS A 283 9.12 -44.44 1.67
CA LYS A 283 10.35 -44.62 2.45
C LYS A 283 10.81 -43.31 3.07
N LYS A 284 10.83 -42.24 2.27
CA LYS A 284 11.22 -40.89 2.73
C LYS A 284 10.24 -40.37 3.77
N LEU A 285 8.95 -40.56 3.52
CA LEU A 285 7.88 -40.18 4.43
C LEU A 285 7.97 -40.91 5.79
N ALA A 286 8.20 -42.22 5.79
CA ALA A 286 8.34 -43.00 7.02
C ALA A 286 9.57 -42.60 7.86
N LEU A 287 10.60 -42.02 7.24
CA LEU A 287 11.75 -41.46 7.95
C LEU A 287 11.38 -40.12 8.61
N ILE A 288 10.73 -39.21 7.88
CA ILE A 288 10.25 -37.92 8.42
C ILE A 288 9.30 -38.16 9.61
N VAL A 289 8.29 -39.02 9.44
CA VAL A 289 7.34 -39.36 10.51
C VAL A 289 8.00 -40.08 11.67
N GLY A 290 8.98 -40.93 11.39
CA GLY A 290 9.76 -41.60 12.42
C GLY A 290 10.55 -40.63 13.28
N ASP A 291 11.15 -39.61 12.66
CA ASP A 291 11.95 -38.59 13.31
C ASP A 291 11.09 -37.67 14.18
N LEU A 292 9.92 -37.27 13.65
CA LEU A 292 8.91 -36.52 14.42
C LEU A 292 8.45 -37.21 15.71
N LEU A 293 8.57 -38.54 15.77
CA LEU A 293 8.20 -39.36 16.92
C LEU A 293 9.43 -39.86 17.72
N ASP A 294 10.61 -39.29 17.48
CA ASP A 294 11.89 -39.65 18.10
C ASP A 294 12.26 -41.15 17.94
N MET A 295 11.87 -41.76 16.81
CA MET A 295 12.07 -43.19 16.52
C MET A 295 13.26 -43.49 15.59
N VAL A 296 13.92 -42.46 15.06
CA VAL A 296 15.06 -42.54 14.13
C VAL A 296 16.38 -42.45 14.92
N PRO A 297 17.27 -43.46 14.87
CA PRO A 297 18.60 -43.36 15.47
C PRO A 297 19.53 -42.45 14.64
N GLU A 298 20.37 -41.65 15.30
CA GLU A 298 21.26 -40.62 14.71
C GLU A 298 22.24 -41.12 13.60
N GLU A 299 22.48 -42.43 13.46
CA GLU A 299 23.54 -42.96 12.57
C GLU A 299 23.13 -44.10 11.60
N GLU A 300 21.84 -44.36 11.33
CA GLU A 300 21.44 -45.42 10.37
C GLU A 300 20.84 -44.89 9.05
N GLU A 301 21.43 -45.29 7.91
CA GLU A 301 20.73 -45.33 6.62
C GLU A 301 19.63 -46.43 6.64
N GLY A 302 18.51 -46.12 7.30
CA GLY A 302 17.20 -46.73 7.11
C GLY A 302 16.94 -48.07 7.79
N PRO A 303 16.46 -48.10 9.05
CA PRO A 303 15.81 -49.28 9.60
C PRO A 303 14.44 -49.48 8.94
N ASN A 304 13.81 -50.64 9.20
CA ASN A 304 12.44 -50.97 8.79
C ASN A 304 11.39 -50.06 9.49
N MET A 305 11.49 -48.73 9.31
CA MET A 305 10.66 -47.70 9.96
C MET A 305 9.20 -47.86 9.61
N LEU A 306 8.91 -48.13 8.33
CA LEU A 306 7.56 -48.46 7.88
C LEU A 306 6.97 -49.64 8.67
N GLY A 307 7.77 -50.67 8.96
CA GLY A 307 7.36 -51.79 9.81
C GLY A 307 7.19 -51.43 11.29
N LYS A 308 7.94 -50.47 11.82
CA LYS A 308 7.78 -49.96 13.19
C LYS A 308 6.51 -49.12 13.32
N LEU A 309 6.29 -48.17 12.42
CA LEU A 309 5.08 -47.33 12.36
C LEU A 309 3.82 -48.18 12.12
N ALA A 310 3.91 -49.24 11.30
CA ALA A 310 2.80 -50.17 11.09
C ALA A 310 2.39 -50.91 12.37
N LYS A 311 3.35 -51.28 13.24
CA LYS A 311 3.07 -51.92 14.53
C LYS A 311 2.37 -50.99 15.52
N GLN A 312 2.61 -49.68 15.42
CA GLN A 312 1.96 -48.66 16.23
C GLN A 312 0.62 -48.19 15.63
N GLY A 313 0.22 -48.71 14.47
CA GLY A 313 -1.03 -48.31 13.82
C GLY A 313 -0.95 -46.99 13.05
N ILE A 314 0.24 -46.40 12.92
CA ILE A 314 0.43 -45.05 12.37
C ILE A 314 0.52 -45.06 10.85
N MET A 315 1.26 -46.01 10.26
CA MET A 315 1.45 -46.08 8.80
C MET A 315 1.59 -47.54 8.35
N ASN A 316 0.69 -48.05 7.51
CA ASN A 316 0.76 -49.42 7.00
C ASN A 316 0.57 -49.49 5.48
N PRO A 317 1.58 -49.95 4.70
CA PRO A 317 1.52 -49.97 3.25
C PRO A 317 0.53 -50.99 2.65
N ASN A 318 -0.03 -51.89 3.47
CA ASN A 318 -0.85 -53.02 3.01
C ASN A 318 -2.30 -53.00 3.52
N SER A 319 -2.74 -51.92 4.17
CA SER A 319 -4.06 -51.84 4.82
C SER A 319 -4.79 -50.56 4.44
N GLU A 320 -6.07 -50.66 4.09
CA GLU A 320 -6.95 -49.49 3.89
C GLU A 320 -7.23 -48.73 5.21
N ASN A 321 -7.00 -49.37 6.36
CA ASN A 321 -7.39 -48.84 7.67
C ASN A 321 -6.25 -48.17 8.46
N ASN A 322 -5.07 -47.97 7.86
CA ASN A 322 -3.86 -47.35 8.49
C ASN A 322 -3.13 -46.44 7.47
N HIS A 323 -3.88 -45.53 6.81
CA HIS A 323 -3.39 -44.56 5.81
C HIS A 323 -2.64 -45.20 4.62
N GLY A 324 -3.24 -46.27 4.07
CA GLY A 324 -2.62 -47.22 3.14
C GLY A 324 -1.88 -46.63 1.93
N ILE A 325 -0.57 -46.44 2.05
CA ILE A 325 0.20 -45.86 0.95
C ILE A 325 0.37 -46.90 -0.18
N LYS A 326 -0.14 -46.62 -1.38
CA LYS A 326 0.20 -47.32 -2.64
C LYS A 326 0.95 -46.33 -3.55
N ASP A 327 2.18 -46.67 -3.90
CA ASP A 327 3.18 -45.84 -4.59
C ASP A 327 3.58 -44.49 -3.93
N ASP A 328 2.77 -43.43 -4.02
CA ASP A 328 2.99 -42.11 -3.38
C ASP A 328 1.80 -41.76 -2.46
N MET A 329 2.00 -40.93 -1.43
CA MET A 329 0.93 -40.55 -0.49
C MET A 329 0.05 -39.45 -1.09
N THR A 330 -1.27 -39.59 -0.99
CA THR A 330 -2.22 -38.57 -1.45
C THR A 330 -2.39 -37.43 -0.44
N TRP A 331 -2.88 -36.29 -0.90
CA TRP A 331 -3.27 -35.16 -0.05
C TRP A 331 -4.21 -35.55 1.10
N GLN A 332 -5.24 -36.35 0.80
CA GLN A 332 -6.20 -36.78 1.80
C GLN A 332 -5.56 -37.65 2.89
N GLU A 333 -4.66 -38.55 2.50
CA GLU A 333 -3.91 -39.41 3.43
C GLU A 333 -2.93 -38.60 4.27
N ALA A 334 -2.22 -37.64 3.66
CA ALA A 334 -1.29 -36.75 4.32
C ALA A 334 -1.97 -35.94 5.43
N ARG A 335 -3.14 -35.36 5.15
CA ARG A 335 -3.92 -34.58 6.11
C ARG A 335 -4.41 -35.43 7.29
N LYS A 336 -4.90 -36.64 7.01
CA LYS A 336 -5.31 -37.59 8.07
C LYS A 336 -4.13 -38.05 8.92
N LEU A 337 -2.97 -38.25 8.30
CA LEU A 337 -1.74 -38.61 9.00
C LEU A 337 -1.31 -37.49 9.93
N ALA A 338 -1.23 -36.24 9.46
CA ALA A 338 -0.87 -35.07 10.28
C ALA A 338 -1.78 -34.94 11.51
N GLN A 339 -3.10 -35.06 11.34
CA GLN A 339 -4.08 -35.09 12.45
C GLN A 339 -3.95 -36.28 13.40
N THR A 340 -3.40 -37.40 12.92
CA THR A 340 -3.13 -38.56 13.77
C THR A 340 -1.88 -38.30 14.61
N LEU A 341 -0.85 -37.69 14.01
CA LEU A 341 0.43 -37.41 14.65
C LEU A 341 0.26 -36.49 15.87
N THR A 342 -0.62 -35.49 15.83
CA THR A 342 -0.91 -34.61 16.99
C THR A 342 -1.45 -35.35 18.22
N LYS A 343 -1.97 -36.57 18.05
CA LYS A 343 -2.51 -37.38 19.16
C LYS A 343 -1.51 -38.38 19.74
N VAL A 344 -0.40 -38.61 19.05
CA VAL A 344 0.57 -39.68 19.38
C VAL A 344 1.99 -39.18 19.55
N SER A 345 2.25 -37.90 19.26
CA SER A 345 3.50 -37.21 19.52
C SER A 345 3.46 -36.52 20.88
N ASP A 346 4.61 -36.42 21.54
CA ASP A 346 4.78 -35.62 22.77
C ASP A 346 5.11 -34.15 22.46
N LYS A 347 5.21 -33.76 21.17
CA LYS A 347 5.37 -32.36 20.74
C LYS A 347 4.08 -31.58 20.99
N ASP A 348 4.22 -30.37 21.52
CA ASP A 348 3.08 -29.50 21.83
C ASP A 348 2.28 -29.16 20.57
N THR A 349 0.95 -29.08 20.68
CA THR A 349 0.13 -28.52 19.60
C THR A 349 0.25 -27.01 19.72
N GLY A 350 1.11 -26.40 18.89
CA GLY A 350 1.42 -24.97 18.99
C GLY A 350 0.23 -24.04 18.74
N GLU A 351 0.49 -22.74 18.72
CA GLU A 351 -0.53 -21.71 18.49
C GLU A 351 -0.81 -21.51 16.99
N VAL A 352 -1.87 -20.76 16.67
CA VAL A 352 -2.09 -20.26 15.31
C VAL A 352 -1.38 -18.92 15.18
N HIS A 353 -0.53 -18.83 14.17
CA HIS A 353 0.23 -17.65 13.81
C HIS A 353 -0.19 -17.12 12.45
N ILE A 354 -0.01 -15.83 12.24
CA ILE A 354 0.01 -15.24 10.91
C ILE A 354 1.26 -15.77 10.18
N ALA A 355 1.03 -16.61 9.17
CA ALA A 355 2.11 -17.19 8.38
C ALA A 355 2.72 -16.16 7.42
N ARG A 356 1.86 -15.29 6.87
CA ARG A 356 2.23 -14.29 5.87
C ARG A 356 1.11 -13.30 5.64
N ILE A 357 1.48 -12.08 5.23
CA ILE A 357 0.54 -11.08 4.73
C ILE A 357 1.05 -10.47 3.45
N ASP A 358 0.19 -10.34 2.46
CA ASP A 358 0.54 -9.87 1.13
C ASP A 358 -0.41 -8.78 0.63
N ALA A 359 0.16 -7.67 0.14
CA ALA A 359 -0.55 -6.76 -0.74
C ALA A 359 -0.56 -7.37 -2.15
N LEU A 360 -1.74 -7.83 -2.56
CA LEU A 360 -1.97 -8.49 -3.86
C LEU A 360 -2.22 -7.46 -4.97
N THR A 361 -2.98 -6.42 -4.64
CA THR A 361 -3.21 -5.25 -5.49
C THR A 361 -3.15 -3.99 -4.61
N GLN A 362 -3.45 -2.81 -5.16
CA GLN A 362 -3.51 -1.57 -4.38
C GLN A 362 -4.60 -1.62 -3.29
N ASN A 363 -5.64 -2.44 -3.44
CA ASN A 363 -6.77 -2.47 -2.50
C ASN A 363 -7.08 -3.87 -1.97
N LEU A 364 -6.26 -4.87 -2.29
CA LEU A 364 -6.50 -6.26 -1.88
C LEU A 364 -5.32 -6.79 -1.09
N ILE A 365 -5.59 -7.20 0.15
CA ILE A 365 -4.63 -7.78 1.07
C ILE A 365 -5.03 -9.24 1.33
N SER A 366 -4.07 -10.16 1.40
CA SER A 366 -4.31 -11.50 1.91
C SER A 366 -3.53 -11.78 3.19
N VAL A 367 -4.22 -12.29 4.22
CA VAL A 367 -3.63 -12.77 5.47
C VAL A 367 -3.70 -14.30 5.48
N THR A 368 -2.56 -14.98 5.45
CA THR A 368 -2.49 -16.43 5.57
C THR A 368 -2.21 -16.82 7.00
N LEU A 369 -3.05 -17.70 7.56
CA LEU A 369 -2.91 -18.24 8.90
C LEU A 369 -2.37 -19.66 8.82
N ASN A 370 -1.46 -20.05 9.70
CA ASN A 370 -0.93 -21.43 9.74
C ASN A 370 -1.91 -22.47 10.34
N GLY A 371 -3.21 -22.25 10.18
CA GLY A 371 -4.30 -23.08 10.67
C GLY A 371 -5.43 -23.15 9.65
N THR A 372 -6.30 -24.14 9.79
CA THR A 372 -7.52 -24.24 8.97
C THR A 372 -8.73 -23.90 9.83
N PHE A 373 -9.49 -22.89 9.44
CA PHE A 373 -10.72 -22.45 10.11
C PHE A 373 -11.95 -22.86 9.30
N ASP A 374 -13.04 -23.20 9.99
CA ASP A 374 -14.38 -23.32 9.37
C ASP A 374 -15.07 -21.95 9.29
N GLU A 375 -14.84 -21.10 10.29
CA GLU A 375 -15.28 -19.72 10.40
C GLU A 375 -14.18 -18.91 11.08
N PHE A 376 -14.06 -17.64 10.73
CA PHE A 376 -13.09 -16.71 11.32
C PHE A 376 -13.80 -15.40 11.71
N ASP A 377 -13.52 -14.91 12.90
CA ASP A 377 -13.99 -13.61 13.37
C ASP A 377 -13.00 -12.52 12.96
N LEU A 378 -13.46 -11.56 12.16
CA LEU A 378 -12.56 -10.52 11.64
C LEU A 378 -12.13 -9.54 12.73
N ASP A 379 -12.89 -9.44 13.82
CA ASP A 379 -12.54 -8.63 14.99
C ASP A 379 -11.33 -9.18 15.75
N ASP A 380 -10.84 -10.38 15.43
CA ASP A 380 -9.57 -10.90 15.93
C ASP A 380 -8.35 -10.28 15.23
N LEU A 381 -8.52 -9.60 14.10
CA LEU A 381 -7.45 -9.00 13.31
C LEU A 381 -7.72 -7.53 12.99
N LYS A 382 -6.68 -6.71 13.12
CA LYS A 382 -6.66 -5.35 12.57
C LYS A 382 -5.59 -5.23 11.49
N ILE A 383 -5.89 -4.48 10.44
CA ILE A 383 -4.90 -4.06 9.45
C ILE A 383 -4.59 -2.59 9.71
N THR A 384 -3.34 -2.27 9.99
CA THR A 384 -2.96 -0.96 10.52
C THR A 384 -1.67 -0.45 9.90
N ALA A 385 -1.63 0.84 9.57
CA ALA A 385 -0.45 1.51 9.07
C ALA A 385 0.38 2.08 10.23
N ALA A 386 1.70 1.95 10.13
CA ALA A 386 2.62 2.61 11.05
C ALA A 386 2.65 4.12 10.79
N LYS A 387 2.38 4.90 11.84
CA LYS A 387 2.44 6.37 11.82
C LYS A 387 3.56 6.96 12.69
N GLY A 388 4.30 6.10 13.39
CA GLY A 388 5.36 6.55 14.27
C GLY A 388 6.59 7.05 13.51
N ASN A 389 7.54 7.60 14.25
CA ASN A 389 8.82 8.05 13.73
C ASN A 389 9.97 7.34 14.44
N TRP A 390 11.16 7.40 13.85
CA TRP A 390 12.32 6.71 14.38
C TRP A 390 12.82 7.27 15.70
N ASP A 391 12.65 8.58 15.96
CA ASP A 391 13.10 9.23 17.19
C ASP A 391 12.37 8.71 18.42
N SER A 392 11.07 8.45 18.30
CA SER A 392 10.27 7.79 19.34
C SER A 392 10.58 6.30 19.49
N LEU A 393 11.31 5.70 18.53
CA LEU A 393 11.53 4.26 18.41
C LEU A 393 10.23 3.45 18.51
N SER A 394 9.11 4.01 18.05
CA SER A 394 7.80 3.41 18.12
C SER A 394 7.14 3.43 16.74
N PRO A 395 6.60 2.31 16.26
CA PRO A 395 5.88 2.27 14.98
C PRO A 395 4.50 2.95 15.04
N PHE A 396 3.93 3.14 16.23
CA PHE A 396 2.60 3.73 16.44
C PHE A 396 1.53 3.17 15.48
N LEU A 397 1.21 1.89 15.68
CA LEU A 397 0.26 1.12 14.88
C LEU A 397 -1.19 1.47 15.26
N ASN A 398 -1.65 2.66 14.88
CA ASN A 398 -2.97 3.16 15.28
C ASN A 398 -3.78 3.78 14.13
N ARG A 399 -3.34 3.61 12.88
CA ARG A 399 -4.14 3.96 11.69
C ARG A 399 -4.68 2.69 11.06
N ASP A 400 -5.86 2.29 11.52
CA ASP A 400 -6.54 1.13 10.96
C ASP A 400 -6.99 1.44 9.52
N LEU A 401 -6.75 0.49 8.61
CA LEU A 401 -7.24 0.55 7.24
C LEU A 401 -8.73 0.23 7.22
N ARG A 402 -9.47 0.92 6.35
CA ARG A 402 -10.90 0.73 6.11
C ARG A 402 -11.14 -0.51 5.27
N ILE A 403 -11.39 -1.63 5.92
CA ILE A 403 -11.72 -2.88 5.23
C ILE A 403 -13.22 -2.92 4.93
N SER A 404 -13.56 -2.81 3.64
CA SER A 404 -14.95 -2.79 3.16
C SER A 404 -15.56 -4.20 3.05
N LYS A 405 -14.78 -5.14 2.52
CA LYS A 405 -15.22 -6.53 2.32
C LYS A 405 -14.13 -7.50 2.72
N ALA A 406 -14.55 -8.68 3.17
CA ALA A 406 -13.65 -9.77 3.48
C ALA A 406 -14.21 -11.12 2.99
N ALA A 407 -13.32 -12.00 2.53
CA ALA A 407 -13.63 -13.37 2.15
C ALA A 407 -12.61 -14.35 2.72
N MET A 408 -13.00 -15.60 2.90
CA MET A 408 -12.11 -16.66 3.35
C MET A 408 -11.91 -17.69 2.22
N GLY A 409 -10.67 -18.07 1.98
CA GLY A 409 -10.26 -19.13 1.09
C GLY A 409 -9.23 -20.06 1.75
N THR A 410 -8.63 -20.92 0.95
CA THR A 410 -7.54 -21.81 1.39
C THR A 410 -6.39 -21.79 0.40
N ASP A 411 -5.16 -21.81 0.90
CA ASP A 411 -3.97 -21.93 0.05
C ASP A 411 -3.75 -23.38 -0.43
N ILE A 412 -2.72 -23.59 -1.26
CA ILE A 412 -2.32 -24.93 -1.70
C ILE A 412 -1.87 -25.87 -0.58
N TYR A 413 -1.70 -25.37 0.64
CA TYR A 413 -1.33 -26.15 1.81
C TYR A 413 -2.52 -26.51 2.72
N GLY A 414 -3.70 -25.97 2.43
CA GLY A 414 -4.91 -26.13 3.24
C GLY A 414 -4.98 -25.19 4.45
N ASN A 415 -4.12 -24.17 4.47
CA ASN A 415 -4.17 -23.07 5.42
C ASN A 415 -5.29 -22.11 5.06
N THR A 416 -5.91 -21.48 6.05
CA THR A 416 -6.89 -20.42 5.83
C THR A 416 -6.20 -19.16 5.31
N VAL A 417 -6.77 -18.58 4.26
CA VAL A 417 -6.37 -17.28 3.72
C VAL A 417 -7.55 -16.34 3.79
N LEU A 418 -7.39 -15.22 4.48
CA LEU A 418 -8.37 -14.14 4.53
C LEU A 418 -8.01 -13.13 3.43
N PHE A 419 -8.97 -12.75 2.61
CA PHE A 419 -8.83 -11.72 1.59
C PHE A 419 -9.61 -10.49 2.04
N LEU A 420 -8.94 -9.35 2.14
CA LEU A 420 -9.45 -8.12 2.73
C LEU A 420 -9.39 -7.02 1.67
N ARG A 421 -10.54 -6.45 1.33
CA ARG A 421 -10.65 -5.34 0.38
C ARG A 421 -10.63 -4.01 1.11
N SER A 422 -9.52 -3.29 1.00
CA SER A 422 -9.37 -1.97 1.60
C SER A 422 -9.95 -0.87 0.70
N LEU A 423 -10.59 0.13 1.31
CA LEU A 423 -10.90 1.41 0.64
C LEU A 423 -9.68 2.32 0.58
N ASP A 424 -8.66 2.02 1.37
CA ASP A 424 -7.38 2.68 1.32
C ASP A 424 -6.50 2.02 0.25
N GLU A 425 -5.73 2.84 -0.46
CA GLU A 425 -4.80 2.38 -1.48
C GLU A 425 -3.42 2.11 -0.89
N LEU A 426 -2.79 1.06 -1.38
CA LEU A 426 -1.47 0.59 -0.99
C LEU A 426 -0.51 0.58 -2.16
N GLU A 427 0.75 0.90 -1.89
CA GLU A 427 1.86 0.67 -2.81
C GLU A 427 2.78 -0.42 -2.25
N GLY A 428 2.59 -1.67 -2.68
CA GLY A 428 3.47 -2.78 -2.29
C GLY A 428 3.58 -2.99 -0.77
N GLY A 429 2.45 -2.93 -0.07
CA GLY A 429 2.40 -3.08 1.40
C GLY A 429 2.70 -1.79 2.18
N LYS A 430 2.91 -0.67 1.48
CA LYS A 430 3.05 0.64 2.09
C LYS A 430 1.76 1.44 1.99
N PHE A 431 1.45 2.14 3.07
CA PHE A 431 0.39 3.13 3.09
C PHE A 431 0.99 4.46 2.61
N LEU A 432 0.40 5.03 1.57
CA LEU A 432 0.75 6.38 1.13
C LEU A 432 0.12 7.36 2.12
N LEU A 433 0.92 7.89 3.03
CA LEU A 433 0.50 9.02 3.85
C LEU A 433 0.34 10.21 2.90
N GLU A 434 -0.88 10.74 2.78
CA GLU A 434 -1.04 12.12 2.33
C GLU A 434 -0.35 12.98 3.39
N GLU A 435 0.81 13.55 3.03
CA GLU A 435 1.50 14.49 3.89
C GLU A 435 0.63 15.75 3.98
N GLU A 436 -0.05 15.93 5.11
CA GLU A 436 -0.62 17.22 5.49
C GLU A 436 0.51 18.26 5.38
N PRO A 437 0.28 19.41 4.73
CA PRO A 437 1.30 20.44 4.66
C PRO A 437 1.65 20.89 6.09
N GLU A 438 2.86 20.55 6.55
CA GLU A 438 3.34 21.02 7.84
C GLU A 438 3.43 22.55 7.81
N GLU A 439 2.57 23.20 8.59
CA GLU A 439 2.57 24.65 8.78
C GLU A 439 3.34 25.00 10.06
N PHE A 440 4.00 26.16 10.05
CA PHE A 440 4.61 26.69 11.26
C PHE A 440 3.51 27.07 12.27
N THR A 441 3.43 26.35 13.39
CA THR A 441 2.35 26.49 14.39
C THR A 441 2.68 27.45 15.54
N GLY A 442 3.89 28.02 15.58
CA GLY A 442 4.35 28.92 16.65
C GLY A 442 4.00 30.39 16.44
N ASP A 443 4.38 31.25 17.40
CA ASP A 443 4.30 32.70 17.23
C ASP A 443 5.40 33.17 16.26
N VAL A 444 4.98 33.64 15.09
CA VAL A 444 5.87 34.09 14.03
C VAL A 444 6.70 35.30 14.45
N GLU A 445 6.17 36.22 15.26
CA GLU A 445 6.90 37.40 15.71
C GLU A 445 8.01 37.02 16.70
N GLU A 446 7.71 36.15 17.67
CA GLU A 446 8.71 35.63 18.62
C GLU A 446 9.79 34.81 17.89
N ALA A 447 9.38 33.98 16.94
CA ALA A 447 10.30 33.17 16.15
C ALA A 447 11.26 34.04 15.32
N ILE A 448 10.76 35.13 14.73
CA ILE A 448 11.58 36.12 14.03
C ILE A 448 12.56 36.80 14.98
N GLU A 449 12.13 37.22 16.17
CA GLU A 449 13.02 37.86 17.14
C GLU A 449 14.15 36.92 17.55
N ARG A 450 13.81 35.67 17.88
CA ARG A 450 14.79 34.65 18.24
C ARG A 450 15.72 34.28 17.08
N ALA A 451 15.22 34.16 15.86
CA ALA A 451 16.05 33.89 14.67
C ALA A 451 17.05 35.02 14.41
N ASN A 452 16.62 36.27 14.54
CA ASN A 452 17.51 37.43 14.46
C ASN A 452 18.59 37.43 15.54
N ASN A 453 18.29 36.90 16.73
CA ASN A 453 19.29 36.74 17.77
C ASN A 453 20.27 35.62 17.41
N ILE A 454 19.79 34.43 17.03
CA ILE A 454 20.61 33.25 16.69
C ILE A 454 21.69 33.58 15.66
N ILE A 455 21.34 34.28 14.58
CA ILE A 455 22.32 34.63 13.53
C ILE A 455 23.46 35.54 14.02
N THR A 456 23.25 36.32 15.10
CA THR A 456 24.31 37.17 15.67
C THR A 456 25.28 36.40 16.55
N TRP A 457 24.86 35.24 17.05
CA TRP A 457 25.69 34.34 17.86
C TRP A 457 26.47 33.32 17.04
N GLN A 458 26.15 33.17 15.75
CA GLN A 458 26.90 32.31 14.84
C GLN A 458 28.35 32.79 14.73
N MET A 459 29.31 31.86 14.81
CA MET A 459 30.75 32.17 14.69
C MET A 459 31.18 32.17 13.21
N ASP A 460 32.36 32.73 12.93
CA ASP A 460 32.89 32.92 11.56
C ASP A 460 33.08 31.61 10.78
N HIS A 461 33.23 30.48 11.49
CA HIS A 461 33.33 29.14 10.91
C HIS A 461 31.96 28.47 10.70
N GLY A 462 30.86 29.16 11.02
CA GLY A 462 29.48 28.70 10.82
C GLY A 462 28.83 28.02 12.02
N GLY A 463 29.59 27.58 13.03
CA GLY A 463 29.05 26.86 14.18
C GLY A 463 28.55 27.72 15.34
N TRP A 464 27.82 27.09 16.26
CA TRP A 464 27.36 27.69 17.53
C TRP A 464 27.94 26.96 18.74
N SER A 465 27.93 27.65 19.89
CA SER A 465 28.25 27.05 21.19
C SER A 465 26.98 26.53 21.87
N LYS A 466 27.14 25.50 22.70
CA LYS A 466 26.08 25.00 23.58
C LYS A 466 25.77 25.98 24.72
N GLY A 467 24.59 25.82 25.32
CA GLY A 467 24.18 26.52 26.54
C GLY A 467 23.78 27.99 26.37
N ILE A 468 23.65 28.46 25.12
CA ILE A 468 23.15 29.80 24.81
C ILE A 468 21.65 29.72 24.53
N GLU A 469 20.85 30.55 25.20
CA GLU A 469 19.38 30.57 25.09
C GLU A 469 18.87 31.41 23.91
N HIS A 470 19.72 32.27 23.33
CA HIS A 470 19.42 33.17 22.20
C HIS A 470 18.25 34.14 22.42
N ASN A 471 17.97 34.48 23.68
CA ASN A 471 16.93 35.44 24.08
C ASN A 471 17.29 36.93 23.81
N ARG A 472 18.50 37.19 23.32
CA ARG A 472 18.97 38.52 22.92
C ARG A 472 20.05 38.42 21.85
N SER A 473 20.27 39.51 21.13
CA SER A 473 21.39 39.61 20.19
C SER A 473 22.73 39.61 20.92
N TRP A 474 23.76 39.11 20.26
CA TRP A 474 25.14 39.19 20.73
C TRP A 474 25.60 40.65 20.82
N ASP A 475 26.28 41.01 21.92
CA ASP A 475 26.66 42.40 22.20
C ASP A 475 27.93 42.86 21.46
N GLY A 476 28.63 41.94 20.80
CA GLY A 476 29.87 42.20 20.06
C GLY A 476 31.14 42.16 20.92
N GLU A 477 31.03 41.95 22.24
CA GLU A 477 32.16 41.96 23.18
C GLU A 477 32.31 40.64 23.95
N GLU A 478 31.21 40.00 24.31
CA GLU A 478 31.25 38.77 25.09
C GLU A 478 31.72 37.56 24.27
N PRO A 479 32.35 36.56 24.89
CA PRO A 479 32.68 35.32 24.20
C PRO A 479 31.43 34.59 23.72
N ARG A 480 31.42 34.19 22.45
CA ARG A 480 30.37 33.35 21.85
C ARG A 480 30.54 31.87 22.21
N SER A 481 31.73 31.47 22.68
CA SER A 481 32.01 30.12 23.17
C SER A 481 32.90 30.14 24.41
N GLU A 482 32.58 29.29 25.39
CA GLU A 482 33.48 29.03 26.52
C GLU A 482 34.70 28.20 26.12
N TRP A 483 34.64 27.58 24.93
CA TRP A 483 35.71 26.72 24.44
C TRP A 483 36.52 27.44 23.36
N VAL A 484 37.84 27.41 23.55
CA VAL A 484 38.81 27.96 22.60
C VAL A 484 39.87 26.91 22.25
N ASN A 485 40.44 26.99 21.06
CA ASN A 485 41.65 26.22 20.72
C ASN A 485 42.92 26.84 21.30
N ALA A 486 44.08 26.25 20.99
CA ALA A 486 45.39 26.71 21.45
C ALA A 486 45.75 28.14 21.00
N ASP A 487 45.16 28.63 19.91
CA ASP A 487 45.38 29.98 19.37
C ASP A 487 44.36 31.00 19.90
N GLY A 488 43.42 30.58 20.77
CA GLY A 488 42.39 31.43 21.35
C GLY A 488 41.18 31.65 20.45
N VAL A 489 41.02 30.85 19.39
CA VAL A 489 39.84 30.90 18.50
C VAL A 489 38.67 30.18 19.16
N GLU A 490 37.51 30.83 19.19
CA GLU A 490 36.25 30.31 19.71
C GLU A 490 35.74 29.11 18.91
N LEU A 491 35.26 28.07 19.60
CA LEU A 491 34.88 26.79 19.00
C LEU A 491 33.37 26.64 18.92
N GLY A 492 32.88 26.20 17.75
CA GLY A 492 31.55 25.63 17.59
C GLY A 492 31.53 24.17 18.05
N THR A 493 30.33 23.66 18.33
CA THR A 493 30.15 22.28 18.78
C THR A 493 28.82 21.69 18.34
N ILE A 494 28.78 20.37 18.31
CA ILE A 494 27.56 19.55 18.19
C ILE A 494 27.16 18.89 19.52
N ASP A 495 27.84 19.26 20.62
CA ASP A 495 27.52 18.79 21.98
C ASP A 495 26.23 19.46 22.50
N ASN A 496 25.34 18.69 23.13
CA ASN A 496 24.02 19.15 23.60
C ASN A 496 23.22 19.87 22.49
N ASP A 497 23.19 19.26 21.31
CA ASP A 497 22.37 19.65 20.14
C ASP A 497 22.72 21.02 19.53
N ALA A 498 23.81 21.63 19.99
CA ALA A 498 24.29 22.90 19.45
C ALA A 498 24.61 22.78 17.95
N THR A 499 24.46 23.89 17.24
CA THR A 499 24.52 24.01 15.79
C THR A 499 23.36 23.32 15.07
N VAL A 500 23.05 22.05 15.37
CA VAL A 500 21.94 21.31 14.74
C VAL A 500 20.60 21.99 15.06
N LYS A 501 20.30 22.25 16.34
CA LYS A 501 19.05 22.89 16.75
C LYS A 501 18.90 24.30 16.18
N GLU A 502 19.99 25.05 16.05
CA GLU A 502 19.97 26.39 15.47
C GLU A 502 19.66 26.33 13.97
N ILE A 503 20.20 25.35 13.23
CA ILE A 503 19.91 25.15 11.80
C ILE A 503 18.43 24.80 11.58
N TYR A 504 17.86 23.87 12.34
CA TYR A 504 16.42 23.56 12.27
C TYR A 504 15.57 24.81 12.52
N PHE A 505 15.86 25.56 13.59
CA PHE A 505 15.11 26.76 13.92
C PHE A 505 15.21 27.83 12.82
N LEU A 506 16.39 28.00 12.21
CA LEU A 506 16.57 28.92 11.10
C LEU A 506 15.84 28.46 9.83
N ALA A 507 15.71 27.15 9.61
CA ALA A 507 14.94 26.58 8.51
C ALA A 507 13.43 26.83 8.68
N GLU A 508 12.89 26.65 9.88
CA GLU A 508 11.51 27.02 10.20
C GLU A 508 11.27 28.53 10.03
N ALA A 509 12.18 29.36 10.54
CA ALA A 509 12.09 30.82 10.39
C ALA A 509 12.17 31.24 8.91
N TYR A 510 12.99 30.59 8.09
CA TYR A 510 13.02 30.81 6.64
C TYR A 510 11.71 30.41 5.99
N TYR A 511 11.12 29.27 6.38
CA TYR A 511 9.83 28.86 5.85
C TYR A 511 8.76 29.93 6.05
N ALA A 512 8.65 30.45 7.28
CA ALA A 512 7.66 31.46 7.66
C ALA A 512 7.89 32.83 6.99
N THR A 513 9.15 33.22 6.76
CA THR A 513 9.48 34.62 6.37
C THR A 513 10.06 34.78 4.97
N LYS A 514 10.67 33.73 4.43
CA LYS A 514 11.53 33.75 3.24
C LYS A 514 12.70 34.76 3.35
N ASP A 515 13.17 35.06 4.55
CA ASP A 515 14.32 35.93 4.76
C ASP A 515 15.64 35.19 4.47
N GLU A 516 16.29 35.59 3.38
CA GLU A 516 17.55 35.01 2.89
C GLU A 516 18.71 35.04 3.90
N ARG A 517 18.63 35.87 4.95
CA ARG A 517 19.63 35.85 6.03
C ARG A 517 19.61 34.53 6.80
N TYR A 518 18.43 33.96 7.03
CA TYR A 518 18.28 32.69 7.75
C TYR A 518 18.75 31.52 6.90
N LYS A 519 18.39 31.51 5.62
CA LYS A 519 18.94 30.56 4.63
C LYS A 519 20.46 30.57 4.63
N LYS A 520 21.06 31.74 4.46
CA LYS A 520 22.51 31.88 4.45
C LYS A 520 23.15 31.36 5.74
N SER A 521 22.59 31.71 6.89
CA SER A 521 23.10 31.26 8.21
C SER A 521 22.96 29.75 8.40
N ALA A 522 21.85 29.15 7.96
CA ALA A 522 21.65 27.70 7.96
C ALA A 522 22.69 27.00 7.06
N GLU A 523 22.92 27.48 5.84
CA GLU A 523 23.93 26.95 4.93
C GLU A 523 25.36 27.05 5.49
N GLU A 524 25.74 28.17 6.11
CA GLU A 524 27.02 28.32 6.81
C GLU A 524 27.13 27.33 7.99
N GLY A 525 26.02 27.02 8.66
CA GLY A 525 25.94 25.96 9.66
C GLY A 525 26.16 24.56 9.10
N ILE A 526 25.62 24.26 7.91
CA ILE A 526 25.86 22.98 7.21
C ILE A 526 27.33 22.86 6.78
N ASP A 527 27.93 23.93 6.27
CA ASP A 527 29.37 23.98 5.96
C ASP A 527 30.22 23.68 7.20
N PHE A 528 29.87 24.25 8.36
CA PHE A 528 30.51 23.93 9.64
C PHE A 528 30.42 22.44 10.00
N LEU A 529 29.25 21.81 9.80
CA LEU A 529 29.08 20.39 10.09
C LEU A 529 29.94 19.52 9.16
N MET A 530 30.09 19.90 7.90
CA MET A 530 31.02 19.22 6.99
C MET A 530 32.49 19.40 7.41
N ASP A 531 32.87 20.56 7.96
CA ASP A 531 34.22 20.80 8.49
C ASP A 531 34.55 19.98 9.75
N LEU A 532 33.55 19.50 10.49
CA LEU A 532 33.72 18.54 11.59
C LEU A 532 34.06 17.12 11.10
N GLN A 533 33.73 16.79 9.86
CA GLN A 533 33.85 15.44 9.34
C GLN A 533 35.30 15.11 8.96
N TYR A 534 35.78 13.97 9.46
CA TYR A 534 37.04 13.39 9.05
C TYR A 534 36.93 12.76 7.65
N ASP A 535 38.06 12.61 6.95
CA ASP A 535 38.15 11.90 5.67
C ASP A 535 37.78 10.41 5.77
N THR A 536 37.79 9.86 6.98
CA THR A 536 37.28 8.52 7.31
C THR A 536 35.77 8.48 7.55
N GLY A 537 35.11 9.64 7.69
CA GLY A 537 33.66 9.80 7.77
C GLY A 537 33.08 10.14 9.15
N GLY A 538 33.83 9.97 10.23
CA GLY A 538 33.37 10.31 11.58
C GLY A 538 33.38 11.82 11.86
N PHE A 539 32.58 12.28 12.82
CA PHE A 539 32.46 13.72 13.17
C PHE A 539 33.08 14.03 14.53
N ALA A 540 33.94 15.05 14.59
CA ALA A 540 34.46 15.59 15.84
C ALA A 540 33.36 16.23 16.70
N GLN A 541 33.58 16.40 18.01
CA GLN A 541 32.64 17.14 18.87
C GLN A 541 32.68 18.65 18.62
N VAL A 542 33.86 19.18 18.26
CA VAL A 542 34.12 20.62 18.14
C VAL A 542 34.95 20.96 16.92
N PHE A 543 34.73 22.15 16.38
CA PHE A 543 35.57 22.75 15.35
C PHE A 543 35.71 24.26 15.61
N PRO A 544 36.90 24.87 15.36
CA PRO A 544 38.20 24.23 15.08
C PRO A 544 38.68 23.25 16.17
N ARG A 545 39.69 22.43 15.86
CA ARG A 545 40.19 21.41 16.79
C ARG A 545 40.74 22.01 18.09
N ARG A 546 40.40 21.38 19.21
CA ARG A 546 40.73 21.80 20.57
C ARG A 546 42.02 21.17 21.10
N GLY A 547 42.44 20.03 20.56
CA GLY A 547 43.64 19.29 20.98
C GLY A 547 43.42 18.32 22.15
N ASN A 548 42.18 17.88 22.38
CA ASN A 548 41.82 16.92 23.43
C ASN A 548 40.77 15.91 22.94
N TYR A 549 40.06 15.25 23.86
CA TYR A 549 39.05 14.25 23.49
C TYR A 549 37.92 14.80 22.60
N SER A 550 37.66 16.11 22.62
CA SER A 550 36.64 16.74 21.77
C SER A 550 37.00 16.69 20.27
N ASP A 551 38.24 16.37 19.93
CA ASP A 551 38.66 16.12 18.55
C ASP A 551 38.30 14.70 18.09
N MET A 552 37.93 13.78 18.98
CA MET A 552 37.61 12.39 18.62
C MET A 552 36.24 12.29 17.95
N VAL A 553 35.99 11.19 17.24
CA VAL A 553 34.66 10.94 16.67
C VAL A 553 33.68 10.69 17.80
N THR A 554 32.60 11.49 17.85
CA THR A 554 31.78 11.62 19.05
C THR A 554 30.35 11.16 18.81
N PHE A 555 30.00 10.00 19.38
CA PHE A 555 28.61 9.52 19.46
C PHE A 555 27.91 9.95 20.76
N ASN A 556 28.68 10.39 21.76
CA ASN A 556 28.15 10.83 23.06
C ASN A 556 27.05 11.88 22.91
N ASP A 557 25.94 11.65 23.61
CA ASP A 557 24.73 12.47 23.57
C ASP A 557 24.20 12.64 22.13
N GLU A 558 24.33 11.57 21.35
CA GLU A 558 23.91 11.44 19.95
C GLU A 558 24.50 12.48 18.98
N ALA A 559 25.61 13.15 19.36
CA ALA A 559 26.16 14.28 18.62
C ALA A 559 26.34 14.01 17.11
N MET A 560 27.08 12.96 16.74
CA MET A 560 27.22 12.57 15.33
C MET A 560 25.90 12.12 14.71
N ILE A 561 25.04 11.42 15.46
CA ILE A 561 23.79 10.85 14.92
C ILE A 561 22.80 11.96 14.55
N ARG A 562 22.63 12.99 15.38
CA ARG A 562 21.76 14.14 15.09
C ARG A 562 22.18 14.92 13.84
N VAL A 563 23.49 15.01 13.58
CA VAL A 563 24.00 15.58 12.33
C VAL A 563 23.53 14.75 11.12
N LEU A 564 23.62 13.42 11.24
CA LEU A 564 23.21 12.52 10.17
C LEU A 564 21.69 12.48 9.98
N ASP A 565 20.90 12.58 11.05
CA ASP A 565 19.44 12.72 10.94
C ASP A 565 19.08 14.02 10.19
N MET A 566 19.70 15.15 10.53
CA MET A 566 19.44 16.40 9.80
C MET A 566 19.86 16.33 8.33
N PHE A 567 20.98 15.67 8.02
CA PHE A 567 21.37 15.44 6.63
C PHE A 567 20.35 14.55 5.91
N ASP A 568 19.80 13.56 6.59
CA ASP A 568 18.72 12.73 6.05
C ASP A 568 17.44 13.54 5.80
N ASP A 569 17.04 14.41 6.74
CA ASP A 569 15.88 15.27 6.56
C ASP A 569 16.04 16.21 5.37
N ILE A 570 17.23 16.79 5.17
CA ILE A 570 17.53 17.61 3.98
C ILE A 570 17.43 16.79 2.70
N LEU A 571 18.07 15.61 2.67
CA LEU A 571 18.12 14.76 1.47
C LEU A 571 16.75 14.20 1.07
N ASN A 572 15.90 13.89 2.05
CA ASN A 572 14.53 13.42 1.81
C ASN A 572 13.53 14.57 1.73
N GLN A 573 13.98 15.82 1.78
CA GLN A 573 13.11 17.00 1.77
C GLN A 573 12.01 16.91 2.83
N LYS A 574 12.34 16.52 4.07
CA LYS A 574 11.43 16.56 5.20
C LYS A 574 11.29 18.00 5.70
N TYR A 575 10.13 18.38 6.24
CA TYR A 575 9.98 19.68 6.89
C TYR A 575 11.01 19.82 8.03
N PRO A 576 11.65 20.99 8.23
CA PRO A 576 11.44 22.27 7.54
C PRO A 576 12.30 22.50 6.27
N PHE A 577 12.94 21.45 5.73
CA PHE A 577 13.87 21.56 4.60
C PHE A 577 13.23 21.41 3.21
N ASN A 578 11.95 21.03 3.11
CA ASN A 578 11.14 21.05 1.88
C ASN A 578 10.84 22.46 1.32
N THR A 579 11.51 23.49 1.82
CA THR A 579 11.12 24.90 1.68
C THR A 579 12.04 25.71 0.77
N GLY A 580 13.12 25.07 0.29
CA GLY A 580 14.20 25.71 -0.47
C GLY A 580 15.22 26.45 0.38
N VAL A 581 15.18 26.28 1.72
CA VAL A 581 16.15 26.89 2.64
C VAL A 581 17.58 26.39 2.37
N ILE A 582 17.74 25.12 2.02
CA ILE A 582 19.03 24.57 1.58
C ILE A 582 19.02 24.47 0.06
N ASP A 583 20.07 24.98 -0.58
CA ASP A 583 20.24 24.84 -2.02
C ASP A 583 20.51 23.39 -2.44
N GLU A 584 19.87 22.92 -3.52
CA GLU A 584 20.02 21.54 -4.02
C GLU A 584 21.47 21.15 -4.34
N THR A 585 22.36 22.14 -4.57
CA THR A 585 23.80 21.87 -4.77
C THR A 585 24.49 21.25 -3.56
N TYR A 586 23.89 21.32 -2.36
CA TYR A 586 24.38 20.60 -1.19
C TYR A 586 24.07 19.11 -1.23
N HIS A 587 23.04 18.66 -1.95
CA HIS A 587 22.55 17.28 -1.88
C HIS A 587 23.66 16.27 -2.21
N GLN A 588 24.41 16.47 -3.30
CA GLN A 588 25.50 15.56 -3.64
C GLN A 588 26.58 15.50 -2.55
N LYS A 589 26.92 16.62 -1.92
CA LYS A 589 27.91 16.66 -0.83
C LYS A 589 27.40 15.91 0.40
N LEU A 590 26.12 16.11 0.74
CA LEU A 590 25.48 15.44 1.86
C LEU A 590 25.37 13.92 1.64
N GLU A 591 25.03 13.48 0.42
CA GLU A 591 25.04 12.05 0.06
C GLU A 591 26.44 11.43 0.21
N GLU A 592 27.48 12.11 -0.29
CA GLU A 592 28.87 11.66 -0.16
C GLU A 592 29.31 11.62 1.31
N SER A 593 28.94 12.64 2.09
CA SER A 593 29.19 12.73 3.53
C SER A 593 28.50 11.60 4.31
N MET A 594 27.20 11.38 4.06
CA MET A 594 26.41 10.30 4.68
C MET A 594 27.02 8.93 4.38
N LYS A 595 27.45 8.70 3.14
CA LYS A 595 28.06 7.43 2.73
C LYS A 595 29.32 7.12 3.52
N ILE A 596 30.25 8.07 3.66
CA ILE A 596 31.48 7.83 4.43
C ILE A 596 31.21 7.78 5.94
N ALA A 597 30.20 8.49 6.43
CA ALA A 597 29.78 8.42 7.83
C ALA A 597 29.23 7.03 8.20
N VAL A 598 28.38 6.44 7.35
CA VAL A 598 27.89 5.07 7.53
C VAL A 598 29.05 4.07 7.50
N ASP A 599 29.99 4.21 6.56
CA ASP A 599 31.20 3.37 6.50
C ASP A 599 32.04 3.48 7.78
N TYR A 600 32.19 4.68 8.35
CA TYR A 600 32.84 4.87 9.65
C TYR A 600 32.11 4.13 10.77
N ILE A 601 30.79 4.29 10.88
CA ILE A 601 29.97 3.62 11.91
C ILE A 601 30.16 2.10 11.83
N LEU A 602 30.08 1.51 10.64
CA LEU A 602 30.23 0.07 10.46
C LEU A 602 31.64 -0.42 10.85
N LYS A 603 32.69 0.33 10.53
CA LYS A 603 34.08 0.00 10.90
C LYS A 603 34.39 0.22 12.37
N ALA A 604 33.71 1.16 13.03
CA ALA A 604 33.88 1.48 14.44
C ALA A 604 33.13 0.53 15.38
N GLN A 605 32.28 -0.36 14.86
CA GLN A 605 31.57 -1.31 15.70
C GLN A 605 32.56 -2.25 16.41
N VAL A 606 32.43 -2.39 17.72
CA VAL A 606 33.36 -3.18 18.52
C VAL A 606 33.14 -4.67 18.24
N GLU A 607 34.20 -5.36 17.83
CA GLU A 607 34.21 -6.81 17.62
C GLU A 607 34.98 -7.51 18.74
N VAL A 608 34.35 -8.50 19.37
CA VAL A 608 34.94 -9.32 20.44
C VAL A 608 34.83 -10.79 20.04
N ASP A 609 35.96 -11.49 19.96
CA ASP A 609 36.05 -12.92 19.63
C ASP A 609 35.27 -13.31 18.35
N GLY A 610 35.36 -12.48 17.30
CA GLY A 610 34.66 -12.74 16.03
C GLY A 610 33.19 -12.30 16.02
N LYS A 611 32.70 -11.62 17.06
CA LYS A 611 31.30 -11.21 17.20
C LYS A 611 31.17 -9.71 17.31
N LEU A 612 30.37 -9.13 16.43
CA LEU A 612 29.98 -7.73 16.51
C LEU A 612 29.16 -7.47 17.78
N THR A 613 29.42 -6.33 18.41
CA THR A 613 28.74 -5.88 19.63
C THR A 613 28.09 -4.53 19.40
N ALA A 614 28.38 -3.52 20.21
CA ALA A 614 27.88 -2.15 20.08
C ALA A 614 29.06 -1.18 19.87
N TRP A 615 28.88 0.11 20.15
CA TRP A 615 29.89 1.15 19.98
C TRP A 615 30.27 1.78 21.32
N GLY A 616 31.44 2.43 21.37
CA GLY A 616 31.83 3.31 22.45
C GLY A 616 31.21 4.71 22.29
N ALA A 617 31.26 5.51 23.36
CA ALA A 617 30.77 6.88 23.32
C ALA A 617 31.65 7.80 22.44
N GLN A 618 32.94 7.46 22.28
CA GLN A 618 33.88 8.14 21.40
C GLN A 618 34.84 7.13 20.77
N HIS A 619 35.27 7.42 19.54
CA HIS A 619 36.19 6.60 18.77
C HIS A 619 37.32 7.43 18.16
N ASP A 620 38.49 6.81 18.00
CA ASP A 620 39.60 7.44 17.29
C ASP A 620 39.29 7.54 15.78
N PRO A 621 39.47 8.72 15.16
CA PRO A 621 39.05 8.97 13.78
C PRO A 621 39.71 8.09 12.72
N TYR A 622 40.83 7.42 13.00
CA TYR A 622 41.59 6.69 11.98
C TYR A 622 41.77 5.21 12.29
N SER A 623 41.87 4.84 13.56
CA SER A 623 41.94 3.45 14.02
C SER A 623 40.57 2.86 14.32
N TYR A 624 39.52 3.69 14.43
CA TYR A 624 38.15 3.30 14.76
C TYR A 624 37.99 2.69 16.17
N GLU A 625 39.06 2.62 16.97
CA GLU A 625 39.01 2.04 18.31
C GLU A 625 38.26 2.95 19.29
N PRO A 626 37.50 2.40 20.27
CA PRO A 626 36.95 3.18 21.36
C PRO A 626 38.07 3.91 22.13
N VAL A 627 37.84 5.19 22.46
CA VAL A 627 38.80 6.02 23.20
C VAL A 627 38.16 6.65 24.42
N LYS A 628 39.01 7.14 25.33
CA LYS A 628 38.56 7.82 26.55
C LYS A 628 38.10 9.24 26.25
N ALA A 629 37.14 9.73 27.03
CA ALA A 629 36.77 11.15 27.06
C ALA A 629 37.22 11.82 28.36
N ARG A 630 36.27 12.11 29.26
CA ARG A 630 36.56 12.64 30.60
C ARG A 630 37.16 11.55 31.48
N ALA A 631 37.73 11.92 32.63
CA ALA A 631 38.43 10.99 33.51
C ALA A 631 37.59 9.75 33.90
N TYR A 632 36.26 9.92 33.99
CA TYR A 632 35.30 8.87 34.33
C TYR A 632 34.64 8.18 33.12
N GLU A 633 35.09 8.47 31.89
CA GLU A 633 34.57 7.91 30.64
C GLU A 633 35.69 7.17 29.91
N HIS A 634 35.79 5.87 30.19
CA HIS A 634 36.86 4.99 29.71
C HIS A 634 36.52 4.39 28.33
N PRO A 635 37.53 3.91 27.57
CA PRO A 635 37.28 3.07 26.39
C PRO A 635 36.43 1.87 26.79
N SER A 636 35.21 1.81 26.25
CA SER A 636 34.17 0.88 26.69
C SER A 636 33.12 0.72 25.61
N ILE A 637 32.28 -0.31 25.74
CA ILE A 637 31.02 -0.37 24.99
C ILE A 637 29.99 0.45 25.75
N SER A 638 29.33 1.39 25.07
CA SER A 638 28.33 2.27 25.66
C SER A 638 26.93 1.71 25.47
N GLY A 639 26.22 1.50 26.58
CA GLY A 639 24.82 1.08 26.57
C GLY A 639 23.85 2.20 26.17
N LYS A 640 24.18 3.46 26.48
CA LYS A 640 23.34 4.62 26.13
C LYS A 640 23.53 5.03 24.67
N GLU A 641 24.76 5.40 24.31
CA GLU A 641 25.03 6.05 23.02
C GLU A 641 24.87 5.10 21.82
N SER A 642 24.97 3.78 22.03
CA SER A 642 24.75 2.80 20.96
C SER A 642 23.30 2.74 20.49
N VAL A 643 22.32 3.21 21.27
CA VAL A 643 20.91 3.16 20.88
C VAL A 643 20.64 4.05 19.66
N GLY A 644 21.07 5.31 19.67
CA GLY A 644 20.93 6.22 18.55
C GLY A 644 21.60 5.72 17.26
N ILE A 645 22.75 5.04 17.39
CA ILE A 645 23.45 4.44 16.23
C ILE A 645 22.62 3.31 15.62
N VAL A 646 22.07 2.41 16.44
CA VAL A 646 21.24 1.31 15.93
C VAL A 646 19.92 1.87 15.38
N ARG A 647 19.28 2.86 16.04
CA ARG A 647 18.11 3.58 15.52
C ARG A 647 18.37 4.10 14.12
N PHE A 648 19.46 4.84 13.94
CA PHE A 648 19.85 5.45 12.67
C PHE A 648 20.12 4.41 11.57
N LEU A 649 20.84 3.32 11.88
CA LEU A 649 21.06 2.25 10.91
C LEU A 649 19.76 1.51 10.57
N MET A 650 18.89 1.29 11.56
CA MET A 650 17.59 0.67 11.37
C MET A 650 16.66 1.52 10.52
N SER A 651 16.72 2.86 10.63
CA SER A 651 15.88 3.80 9.87
C SER A 651 16.23 3.95 8.39
N ARG A 652 17.22 3.19 7.88
CA ARG A 652 17.57 3.25 6.47
C ARG A 652 16.65 2.31 5.66
N PRO A 653 15.94 2.79 4.62
CA PRO A 653 15.08 1.92 3.80
C PRO A 653 15.88 0.87 3.01
N ASN A 654 17.12 1.18 2.64
CA ASN A 654 17.99 0.33 1.81
C ASN A 654 19.17 -0.24 2.63
N GLN A 655 18.91 -1.11 3.60
CA GLN A 655 19.95 -1.69 4.45
C GLN A 655 20.84 -2.69 3.68
N THR A 656 22.16 -2.42 3.63
CA THR A 656 23.13 -3.36 3.06
C THR A 656 23.29 -4.61 3.93
N TYR A 657 23.97 -5.64 3.41
CA TYR A 657 24.31 -6.83 4.20
C TYR A 657 25.15 -6.46 5.44
N GLU A 658 26.12 -5.57 5.28
CA GLU A 658 27.00 -5.12 6.36
C GLU A 658 26.20 -4.37 7.43
N MET A 659 25.27 -3.50 7.03
CA MET A 659 24.38 -2.80 7.96
C MET A 659 23.48 -3.76 8.74
N ARG A 660 22.83 -4.72 8.07
CA ARG A 660 22.00 -5.72 8.76
C ARG A 660 22.81 -6.56 9.74
N ASN A 661 24.02 -6.95 9.37
CA ASN A 661 24.91 -7.68 10.27
C ASN A 661 25.33 -6.84 11.48
N ALA A 662 25.61 -5.55 11.27
CA ALA A 662 25.94 -4.61 12.34
C ALA A 662 24.77 -4.40 13.32
N ILE A 663 23.57 -4.10 12.79
CA ILE A 663 22.33 -3.95 13.57
C ILE A 663 22.08 -5.22 14.38
N LYS A 664 22.11 -6.39 13.73
CA LYS A 664 21.88 -7.68 14.40
C LYS A 664 22.87 -7.93 15.53
N GLY A 665 24.17 -7.68 15.31
CA GLY A 665 25.20 -7.83 16.33
C GLY A 665 24.95 -6.95 17.57
N ALA A 666 24.55 -5.70 17.35
CA ALA A 666 24.23 -4.77 18.42
C ALA A 666 22.98 -5.16 19.20
N LEU A 667 21.91 -5.54 18.50
CA LEU A 667 20.67 -6.02 19.13
C LEU A 667 20.91 -7.29 19.96
N ASP A 668 21.68 -8.25 19.42
CA ASP A 668 22.09 -9.46 20.13
C ASP A 668 22.91 -9.14 21.38
N TRP A 669 23.79 -8.15 21.31
CA TRP A 669 24.56 -7.67 22.47
C TRP A 669 23.65 -7.01 23.52
N PHE A 670 22.71 -6.15 23.12
CA PHE A 670 21.75 -5.53 24.04
C PHE A 670 20.89 -6.56 24.75
N ASP A 671 20.32 -7.51 24.03
CA ASP A 671 19.44 -8.53 24.60
C ASP A 671 20.18 -9.47 25.56
N LYS A 672 21.48 -9.72 25.33
CA LYS A 672 22.34 -10.53 26.21
C LYS A 672 22.78 -9.80 27.49
N ASN A 673 23.00 -8.48 27.43
CA ASN A 673 23.59 -7.71 28.53
C ASN A 673 22.57 -6.89 29.34
N LYS A 674 21.28 -7.17 29.17
CA LYS A 674 20.21 -6.51 29.94
C LYS A 674 20.09 -7.06 31.37
N LEU A 675 19.75 -6.18 32.31
CA LEU A 675 19.39 -6.53 33.68
C LEU A 675 17.87 -6.64 33.77
N VAL A 676 17.34 -7.85 33.66
CA VAL A 676 15.90 -8.11 33.78
C VAL A 676 15.48 -8.03 35.24
N GLY A 677 14.38 -7.34 35.52
CA GLY A 677 13.83 -7.21 36.87
C GLY A 677 14.60 -6.22 37.75
N VAL A 678 15.32 -5.27 37.14
CA VAL A 678 16.15 -4.28 37.85
C VAL A 678 15.87 -2.91 37.28
N ARG A 679 15.58 -1.94 38.16
CA ARG A 679 15.42 -0.52 37.83
C ARG A 679 16.62 0.29 38.30
N TYR A 680 17.09 1.20 37.45
CA TYR A 680 18.06 2.21 37.85
C TYR A 680 17.36 3.40 38.55
N VAL A 681 17.87 3.82 39.70
CA VAL A 681 17.39 4.98 40.46
C VAL A 681 18.45 6.07 40.44
N SER A 682 18.20 7.15 39.70
CA SER A 682 19.10 8.31 39.69
C SER A 682 19.15 8.95 41.08
N GLY A 683 20.34 9.19 41.62
CA GLY A 683 20.51 9.68 43.00
C GLY A 683 20.34 8.63 44.10
N GLY A 684 19.99 7.38 43.74
CA GLY A 684 19.72 6.29 44.69
C GLY A 684 18.33 6.34 45.30
N ASP A 685 17.85 5.19 45.77
CA ASP A 685 16.59 5.08 46.50
C ASP A 685 16.72 5.57 47.97
N GLU A 686 15.65 5.43 48.77
CA GLU A 686 15.67 5.82 50.20
C GLU A 686 16.74 5.10 51.04
N LYS A 687 17.28 3.97 50.55
CA LYS A 687 18.35 3.19 51.18
C LYS A 687 19.73 3.50 50.59
N GLY A 688 19.80 4.33 49.56
CA GLY A 688 21.02 4.67 48.83
C GLY A 688 21.42 3.62 47.78
N GLU A 689 20.49 2.74 47.38
CA GLU A 689 20.71 1.74 46.33
C GLU A 689 20.33 2.30 44.95
N TYR A 690 21.19 2.07 43.94
CA TYR A 690 21.00 2.64 42.59
C TYR A 690 20.43 1.63 41.59
N PHE A 691 20.57 0.33 41.87
CA PHE A 691 20.04 -0.75 41.04
C PHE A 691 19.14 -1.61 41.93
N VAL A 692 17.83 -1.36 41.85
CA VAL A 692 16.84 -1.96 42.76
C VAL A 692 16.04 -3.04 42.03
N GLU A 693 15.65 -4.09 42.76
CA GLU A 693 14.76 -5.13 42.22
C GLU A 693 13.40 -4.55 41.87
N ASP A 694 12.99 -4.72 40.62
CA ASP A 694 11.70 -4.28 40.09
C ASP A 694 11.33 -5.17 38.89
N PRO A 695 10.44 -6.16 39.07
CA PRO A 695 10.20 -7.24 38.10
C PRO A 695 9.66 -6.74 36.75
N ASN A 696 9.12 -5.53 36.70
CA ASN A 696 8.50 -4.96 35.50
C ASN A 696 9.47 -4.11 34.68
N THR A 697 10.75 -4.07 35.04
CA THR A 697 11.73 -3.16 34.45
C THR A 697 12.93 -3.90 33.87
N THR A 698 13.57 -3.26 32.90
CA THR A 698 14.82 -3.72 32.30
C THR A 698 15.80 -2.56 32.24
N THR A 699 17.04 -2.80 32.68
CA THR A 699 18.10 -1.78 32.76
C THR A 699 19.36 -2.24 32.03
N TRP A 700 20.13 -1.30 31.50
CA TRP A 700 21.51 -1.48 31.05
C TRP A 700 22.41 -0.52 31.82
N TYR A 701 23.64 -0.94 32.11
CA TYR A 701 24.68 -0.02 32.54
C TYR A 701 25.06 0.93 31.41
N ARG A 702 25.58 2.11 31.74
CA ARG A 702 26.05 3.07 30.73
C ARG A 702 27.33 2.60 30.05
N PHE A 703 28.26 1.95 30.77
CA PHE A 703 29.57 1.54 30.26
C PHE A 703 29.90 0.09 30.61
N TYR A 704 30.44 -0.64 29.63
CA TYR A 704 30.84 -2.03 29.75
C TYR A 704 32.30 -2.24 29.35
N GLU A 705 33.02 -3.06 30.12
CA GLU A 705 34.38 -3.49 29.81
C GLU A 705 34.40 -4.36 28.53
N ILE A 706 35.20 -3.94 27.54
CA ILE A 706 35.38 -4.66 26.27
C ILE A 706 35.96 -6.05 26.56
N GLY A 707 35.36 -7.09 25.97
CA GLY A 707 35.77 -8.48 26.16
C GLY A 707 34.99 -9.21 27.27
N THR A 708 34.77 -8.58 28.42
CA THR A 708 34.13 -9.24 29.59
C THR A 708 32.67 -8.86 29.80
N ASN A 709 32.23 -7.70 29.28
CA ASN A 709 30.94 -7.06 29.54
C ASN A 709 30.66 -6.82 31.04
N LYS A 710 31.68 -6.61 31.87
CA LYS A 710 31.46 -6.15 33.25
C LYS A 710 31.06 -4.66 33.27
N PRO A 711 30.18 -4.24 34.18
CA PRO A 711 29.86 -2.82 34.35
C PRO A 711 31.11 -2.04 34.73
N ILE A 712 31.27 -0.85 34.16
CA ILE A 712 32.31 0.12 34.54
C ILE A 712 31.66 1.28 35.29
N PHE A 713 32.16 1.53 36.49
CA PHE A 713 31.97 2.76 37.24
C PHE A 713 33.31 3.48 37.39
N SER A 714 33.35 4.80 37.38
CA SER A 714 34.59 5.55 37.58
C SER A 714 34.33 6.91 38.21
N GLY A 715 35.20 7.28 39.16
CA GLY A 715 35.23 8.60 39.75
C GLY A 715 36.10 9.59 38.98
N ARG A 716 36.28 10.78 39.54
CA ARG A 716 37.23 11.81 39.05
C ARG A 716 38.69 11.37 39.16
N ASP A 717 38.98 10.31 39.91
CA ASP A 717 40.31 9.68 39.98
C ASP A 717 40.68 8.91 38.71
N GLY A 718 39.69 8.62 37.84
CA GLY A 718 39.86 7.90 36.59
C GLY A 718 40.25 6.44 36.77
N ILE A 719 39.81 5.80 37.86
CA ILE A 719 40.04 4.38 38.10
C ILE A 719 38.75 3.60 37.83
N ILE A 720 38.84 2.56 36.98
CA ILE A 720 37.73 1.63 36.73
C ILE A 720 37.40 0.85 38.02
N LYS A 721 36.11 0.86 38.35
CA LYS A 721 35.44 0.13 39.43
C LYS A 721 34.32 -0.72 38.85
N HIS A 722 33.88 -1.74 39.60
CA HIS A 722 32.79 -2.63 39.20
C HIS A 722 31.63 -2.64 40.19
N ASP A 723 31.72 -1.85 41.26
CA ASP A 723 30.64 -1.56 42.19
C ASP A 723 30.47 -0.03 42.28
N ILE A 724 29.24 0.44 42.08
CA ILE A 724 28.92 1.86 42.09
C ILE A 724 29.25 2.50 43.45
N HIS A 725 29.20 1.75 44.56
CA HIS A 725 29.52 2.28 45.89
C HIS A 725 31.03 2.55 46.09
N GLU A 726 31.89 2.11 45.17
CA GLU A 726 33.34 2.35 45.22
C GLU A 726 33.76 3.74 44.70
N ILE A 727 32.86 4.46 44.04
CA ILE A 727 33.11 5.82 43.51
C ILE A 727 32.48 6.89 44.42
N GLU A 728 32.91 8.15 44.33
CA GLU A 728 32.44 9.23 45.18
C GLU A 728 30.95 9.57 44.97
N GLN A 729 30.26 9.93 46.06
CA GLN A 729 28.82 10.23 46.06
C GLN A 729 28.42 11.28 45.02
N GLU A 730 29.23 12.33 44.84
CA GLU A 730 28.98 13.37 43.84
C GLU A 730 28.89 12.82 42.40
N ARG A 731 29.66 11.77 42.07
CA ARG A 731 29.61 11.11 40.76
C ARG A 731 28.52 10.05 40.68
N ARG A 732 28.14 9.39 41.77
CA ARG A 732 27.00 8.47 41.78
C ARG A 732 25.67 9.19 41.61
N ASP A 733 25.51 10.32 42.30
CA ASP A 733 24.26 11.07 42.34
C ASP A 733 24.13 12.02 41.14
N GLY A 734 25.25 12.58 40.68
CA GLY A 734 25.29 13.60 39.64
C GLY A 734 25.57 13.09 38.22
N TYR A 735 25.63 11.77 38.02
CA TYR A 735 25.86 11.17 36.70
C TYR A 735 25.03 9.90 36.53
N GLN A 736 24.46 9.70 35.35
CA GLN A 736 23.63 8.53 35.06
C GLN A 736 24.50 7.33 34.70
N TRP A 737 24.48 6.29 35.54
CA TRP A 737 25.26 5.06 35.35
C TRP A 737 24.46 3.87 34.79
N GLY A 738 23.15 4.01 34.68
CA GLY A 738 22.27 3.03 34.04
C GLY A 738 20.93 3.62 33.62
N GLY A 739 20.16 2.84 32.88
CA GLY A 739 18.83 3.21 32.42
C GLY A 739 18.20 2.17 31.50
N SER A 740 16.96 2.39 31.10
CA SER A 740 16.16 1.52 30.23
C SER A 740 16.41 1.77 28.73
N TYR A 741 17.65 2.11 28.37
CA TYR A 741 18.03 2.69 27.07
C TYR A 741 17.51 1.92 25.85
N ALA A 742 17.70 0.59 25.81
CA ALA A 742 17.42 -0.22 24.64
C ALA A 742 16.04 -0.89 24.67
N THR A 743 15.15 -0.56 25.61
CA THR A 743 13.85 -1.22 25.76
C THR A 743 12.99 -1.07 24.49
N LEU A 744 12.78 0.16 24.03
CA LEU A 744 11.97 0.43 22.83
C LEU A 744 12.66 -0.06 21.56
N LEU A 745 13.98 0.12 21.47
CA LEU A 745 14.77 -0.40 20.35
C LEU A 745 14.59 -1.92 20.18
N LEU A 746 14.71 -2.69 21.29
CA LEU A 746 14.51 -4.13 21.25
C LEU A 746 13.05 -4.51 20.99
N LYS A 747 12.07 -3.76 21.52
CA LYS A 747 10.64 -3.98 21.25
C LYS A 747 10.36 -3.81 19.76
N THR A 748 10.73 -2.66 19.20
CA THR A 748 10.51 -2.32 17.79
C THR A 748 11.28 -3.25 16.85
N ALA A 749 12.52 -3.61 17.16
CA ALA A 749 13.26 -4.60 16.39
C ALA A 749 12.61 -6.00 16.45
N LYS A 750 11.94 -6.37 17.55
CA LYS A 750 11.23 -7.65 17.72
C LYS A 750 9.85 -7.68 17.06
N THR A 751 9.18 -6.55 16.94
CA THR A 751 7.80 -6.49 16.44
C THR A 751 7.73 -6.08 14.98
N THR A 752 8.36 -4.96 14.59
CA THR A 752 8.14 -4.36 13.26
C THR A 752 9.41 -4.22 12.44
N GLY A 753 10.57 -4.08 13.07
CA GLY A 753 11.83 -3.78 12.40
C GLY A 753 11.76 -2.41 11.73
N TYR A 754 12.11 -2.32 10.44
CA TYR A 754 11.87 -1.11 9.66
C TYR A 754 10.37 -0.94 9.38
N PHE A 755 9.77 0.11 9.94
CA PHE A 755 8.31 0.29 9.97
C PHE A 755 7.76 1.48 9.18
N GLU A 756 8.59 2.45 8.80
CA GLU A 756 8.14 3.69 8.18
C GLU A 756 7.29 3.42 6.93
N ASN A 757 6.07 3.97 6.92
CA ASN A 757 5.04 3.84 5.89
C ASN A 757 4.56 2.40 5.62
N HIS A 758 4.91 1.41 6.43
CA HIS A 758 4.48 0.03 6.21
C HIS A 758 3.14 -0.26 6.89
N VAL A 759 2.39 -1.18 6.28
CA VAL A 759 1.16 -1.74 6.84
C VAL A 759 1.46 -3.07 7.51
N TYR A 760 0.73 -3.35 8.57
CA TYR A 760 0.83 -4.55 9.39
C TYR A 760 -0.57 -5.15 9.59
N ALA A 761 -0.65 -6.46 9.81
CA ALA A 761 -1.78 -6.99 10.59
C ALA A 761 -1.36 -7.25 12.02
N GLN A 762 -2.29 -6.98 12.92
CA GLN A 762 -2.17 -7.23 14.34
C GLN A 762 -3.28 -8.16 14.78
N VAL A 763 -2.93 -9.21 15.53
CA VAL A 763 -3.89 -10.02 16.28
C VAL A 763 -4.30 -9.23 17.52
N VAL A 764 -5.56 -8.83 17.57
CA VAL A 764 -6.11 -8.03 18.68
C VAL A 764 -6.98 -8.86 19.63
N ASN A 765 -7.49 -10.00 19.18
CA ASN A 765 -8.24 -10.96 19.99
C ASN A 765 -7.89 -12.39 19.55
N ASN A 766 -8.16 -13.37 20.41
CA ASN A 766 -7.88 -14.79 20.15
C ASN A 766 -9.14 -15.67 20.16
N GLY A 767 -10.30 -15.08 19.80
CA GLY A 767 -11.61 -15.73 19.86
C GLY A 767 -11.74 -16.90 18.88
N SER A 768 -11.25 -16.72 17.65
CA SER A 768 -11.26 -17.73 16.60
C SER A 768 -10.40 -18.93 16.94
N LYS A 769 -10.95 -20.13 16.71
CA LYS A 769 -10.24 -21.41 16.88
C LYS A 769 -10.20 -22.17 15.56
N ASP A 770 -9.04 -22.75 15.27
CA ASP A 770 -8.89 -23.60 14.10
C ASP A 770 -9.53 -24.99 14.29
N LYS A 771 -9.50 -25.85 13.26
CA LYS A 771 -10.03 -27.22 13.29
C LYS A 771 -9.35 -28.14 14.31
N LEU A 772 -8.19 -27.76 14.83
CA LEU A 772 -7.47 -28.47 15.88
C LEU A 772 -7.76 -27.89 17.28
N GLY A 773 -8.53 -26.80 17.37
CA GLY A 773 -8.88 -26.10 18.61
C GLY A 773 -7.82 -25.12 19.10
N ARG A 774 -6.85 -24.76 18.24
CA ARG A 774 -5.74 -23.85 18.55
C ARG A 774 -6.19 -22.39 18.43
N SER A 775 -5.58 -21.50 19.21
CA SER A 775 -5.91 -20.08 19.28
C SER A 775 -4.87 -19.23 18.54
N LEU A 776 -5.26 -18.04 18.08
CA LEU A 776 -4.31 -17.04 17.62
C LEU A 776 -3.42 -16.55 18.77
N VAL A 777 -2.21 -16.09 18.44
CA VAL A 777 -1.30 -15.43 19.38
C VAL A 777 -1.66 -13.96 19.50
N GLU A 778 -2.18 -13.55 20.65
CA GLU A 778 -2.54 -12.16 20.95
C GLU A 778 -1.30 -11.25 20.86
N ASP A 779 -1.48 -10.03 20.36
CA ASP A 779 -0.42 -9.05 20.07
C ASP A 779 0.59 -9.47 18.99
N GLU A 780 0.36 -10.56 18.26
CA GLU A 780 1.17 -10.91 17.09
C GLU A 780 1.02 -9.85 16.00
N VAL A 781 2.16 -9.37 15.48
CA VAL A 781 2.23 -8.36 14.43
C VAL A 781 3.07 -8.89 13.28
N GLU A 782 2.50 -8.88 12.08
CA GLU A 782 3.21 -9.23 10.85
C GLU A 782 3.05 -8.14 9.79
N ARG A 783 4.11 -7.93 9.01
CA ARG A 783 4.16 -6.89 7.98
C ARG A 783 3.46 -7.35 6.69
N VAL A 784 2.77 -6.45 6.03
CA VAL A 784 2.24 -6.63 4.68
C VAL A 784 3.39 -6.51 3.68
N GLU A 785 3.66 -7.57 2.92
CA GLU A 785 4.70 -7.59 1.89
C GLU A 785 4.13 -7.34 0.49
N ASP A 786 4.95 -6.77 -0.40
CA ASP A 786 4.56 -6.57 -1.80
C ASP A 786 4.54 -7.90 -2.57
N TYR A 787 3.35 -8.38 -2.93
CA TYR A 787 3.17 -9.53 -3.81
C TYR A 787 2.57 -9.17 -5.17
N SER A 788 2.16 -7.91 -5.33
CA SER A 788 1.61 -7.38 -6.58
C SER A 788 2.59 -7.53 -7.75
N LYS A 789 3.90 -7.39 -7.51
CA LYS A 789 4.94 -7.59 -8.53
C LYS A 789 4.91 -9.00 -9.13
N LEU A 790 4.82 -10.03 -8.30
CA LEU A 790 4.78 -11.41 -8.79
C LEU A 790 3.46 -11.71 -9.52
N LEU A 791 2.34 -11.14 -9.07
CA LEU A 791 1.06 -11.23 -9.78
C LEU A 791 1.12 -10.55 -11.16
N ASN A 792 1.83 -9.44 -11.26
CA ASN A 792 1.98 -8.69 -12.51
C ASN A 792 2.90 -9.40 -13.52
N GLU A 793 3.80 -10.27 -13.08
CA GLU A 793 4.62 -11.12 -13.97
C GLU A 793 3.78 -12.23 -14.64
N ILE A 794 2.62 -12.59 -14.09
CA ILE A 794 1.72 -13.58 -14.70
C ILE A 794 0.82 -12.91 -15.72
N GLU A 795 0.80 -13.44 -16.94
CA GLU A 795 -0.08 -12.97 -18.02
C GLU A 795 -1.54 -12.95 -17.57
N SER A 796 -2.20 -11.80 -17.75
CA SER A 796 -3.64 -11.66 -17.52
C SER A 796 -4.40 -12.30 -18.68
N LYS A 797 -4.62 -13.62 -18.59
CA LYS A 797 -5.32 -14.40 -19.61
C LYS A 797 -6.48 -15.21 -19.03
N LEU A 798 -7.66 -15.06 -19.61
CA LEU A 798 -8.85 -15.90 -19.38
C LEU A 798 -9.14 -16.76 -20.61
N VAL A 799 -9.75 -17.92 -20.41
CA VAL A 799 -10.11 -18.89 -21.45
C VAL A 799 -11.61 -19.16 -21.35
N VAL A 800 -12.31 -18.99 -22.47
CA VAL A 800 -13.73 -19.30 -22.61
C VAL A 800 -13.88 -20.59 -23.40
N ASP A 801 -14.65 -21.52 -22.88
CA ASP A 801 -15.01 -22.76 -23.54
C ASP A 801 -16.43 -23.17 -23.16
N LYS A 802 -17.34 -23.12 -24.14
CA LYS A 802 -18.75 -23.45 -23.95
C LYS A 802 -19.04 -24.88 -23.49
N ASP A 803 -18.08 -25.79 -23.60
CA ASP A 803 -18.19 -27.17 -23.15
C ASP A 803 -17.63 -27.36 -21.71
N GLY A 804 -17.21 -26.28 -21.05
CA GLY A 804 -16.81 -26.27 -19.63
C GLY A 804 -15.35 -26.63 -19.38
N ASN A 805 -14.49 -26.62 -20.41
CA ASN A 805 -13.05 -26.92 -20.27
C ASN A 805 -12.18 -25.65 -20.06
N GLY A 806 -12.79 -24.47 -20.08
CA GLY A 806 -12.16 -23.16 -19.89
C GLY A 806 -12.34 -22.64 -18.47
N ASP A 807 -11.96 -21.38 -18.25
CA ASP A 807 -12.24 -20.66 -17.00
C ASP A 807 -13.73 -20.27 -16.92
N TYR A 808 -14.36 -19.98 -18.05
CA TYR A 808 -15.77 -19.59 -18.18
C TYR A 808 -16.45 -20.31 -19.35
N GLU A 809 -17.77 -20.49 -19.27
CA GLU A 809 -18.58 -21.10 -20.35
C GLU A 809 -19.08 -20.05 -21.36
N THR A 810 -19.24 -18.80 -20.92
CA THR A 810 -19.72 -17.69 -21.74
C THR A 810 -18.67 -16.58 -21.87
N VAL A 811 -18.74 -15.79 -22.93
CA VAL A 811 -17.83 -14.67 -23.15
C VAL A 811 -18.16 -13.53 -22.19
N GLN A 812 -19.46 -13.28 -21.93
CA GLN A 812 -19.87 -12.24 -20.98
C GLN A 812 -19.35 -12.50 -19.56
N GLU A 813 -19.39 -13.74 -19.05
CA GLU A 813 -18.85 -14.03 -17.72
C GLU A 813 -17.34 -13.75 -17.63
N ALA A 814 -16.58 -14.01 -18.70
CA ALA A 814 -15.16 -13.68 -18.75
C ALA A 814 -14.91 -12.16 -18.80
N ILE A 815 -15.78 -11.39 -19.46
CA ILE A 815 -15.73 -9.91 -19.43
C ILE A 815 -16.08 -9.38 -18.04
N ASP A 816 -17.09 -9.96 -17.39
CA ASP A 816 -17.54 -9.60 -16.05
C ASP A 816 -16.45 -9.84 -15.00
N ALA A 817 -15.64 -10.88 -15.21
CA ALA A 817 -14.49 -11.25 -14.39
C ALA A 817 -13.29 -10.28 -14.44
N VAL A 818 -13.20 -9.42 -15.46
CA VAL A 818 -12.16 -8.37 -15.52
C VAL A 818 -12.49 -7.25 -14.53
N PRO A 819 -11.53 -6.75 -13.74
CA PRO A 819 -11.78 -5.66 -12.79
C PRO A 819 -12.21 -4.37 -13.50
N GLU A 820 -12.99 -3.55 -12.79
CA GLU A 820 -13.26 -2.17 -13.21
C GLU A 820 -11.98 -1.32 -13.13
N ASN A 821 -11.91 -0.25 -13.92
CA ASN A 821 -10.77 0.65 -14.07
C ASN A 821 -9.45 -0.07 -14.37
N ASN A 822 -9.52 -1.20 -15.07
CA ASN A 822 -8.37 -2.01 -15.44
C ASN A 822 -7.36 -1.22 -16.29
N GLU A 823 -6.08 -1.24 -15.91
CA GLU A 823 -5.02 -0.48 -16.60
C GLU A 823 -4.09 -1.35 -17.46
N GLN A 824 -4.30 -2.67 -17.47
CA GLN A 824 -3.39 -3.64 -18.10
C GLN A 824 -4.13 -4.51 -19.12
N GLU A 825 -3.46 -4.97 -20.18
CA GLU A 825 -4.12 -5.84 -21.17
C GLU A 825 -4.61 -7.15 -20.54
N VAL A 826 -5.90 -7.46 -20.68
CA VAL A 826 -6.49 -8.75 -20.33
C VAL A 826 -6.93 -9.48 -21.58
N LYS A 827 -6.34 -10.64 -21.85
CA LYS A 827 -6.65 -11.48 -23.01
C LYS A 827 -7.71 -12.50 -22.66
N ILE A 828 -8.86 -12.42 -23.31
CA ILE A 828 -9.92 -13.42 -23.24
C ILE A 828 -9.80 -14.28 -24.49
N PHE A 829 -9.24 -15.48 -24.35
CA PHE A 829 -9.11 -16.45 -25.43
C PHE A 829 -10.39 -17.30 -25.52
N ILE A 830 -11.01 -17.34 -26.69
CA ILE A 830 -12.32 -17.96 -26.89
C ILE A 830 -12.15 -19.18 -27.80
N ASN A 831 -12.28 -20.38 -27.22
CA ASN A 831 -12.20 -21.63 -27.98
C ASN A 831 -13.30 -21.71 -29.03
N ASN A 832 -13.07 -22.52 -30.06
CA ASN A 832 -14.03 -22.78 -31.13
C ASN A 832 -15.42 -23.12 -30.59
N GLY A 833 -16.46 -22.53 -31.18
CA GLY A 833 -17.83 -22.69 -30.73
C GLY A 833 -18.75 -21.57 -31.17
N VAL A 834 -20.05 -21.88 -31.17
CA VAL A 834 -21.11 -20.87 -31.35
C VAL A 834 -21.62 -20.43 -29.97
N TYR A 835 -21.34 -19.18 -29.62
CA TYR A 835 -21.72 -18.50 -28.38
C TYR A 835 -22.94 -17.63 -28.68
N HIS A 836 -24.14 -18.10 -28.31
CA HIS A 836 -25.39 -17.41 -28.60
C HIS A 836 -25.78 -16.49 -27.43
N GLU A 837 -25.17 -15.31 -27.39
CA GLU A 837 -25.27 -14.35 -26.31
C GLU A 837 -25.07 -12.92 -26.79
N VAL A 838 -25.53 -11.95 -25.99
CA VAL A 838 -25.21 -10.53 -26.18
C VAL A 838 -24.06 -10.20 -25.25
N ILE A 839 -22.99 -9.62 -25.78
CA ILE A 839 -21.83 -9.20 -24.97
C ILE A 839 -21.75 -7.68 -24.83
N ASP A 840 -21.26 -7.22 -23.68
CA ASP A 840 -21.03 -5.83 -23.35
C ASP A 840 -19.68 -5.69 -22.65
N ILE A 841 -18.74 -4.98 -23.30
CA ILE A 841 -17.52 -4.47 -22.69
C ILE A 841 -17.80 -3.03 -22.25
N PRO A 842 -18.06 -2.78 -20.95
CA PRO A 842 -18.46 -1.48 -20.44
C PRO A 842 -17.30 -0.48 -20.46
N ALA A 843 -17.60 0.82 -20.54
CA ALA A 843 -16.58 1.86 -20.68
C ALA A 843 -15.54 1.90 -19.55
N ASN A 844 -15.89 1.45 -18.34
CA ASN A 844 -14.99 1.37 -17.19
C ASN A 844 -14.11 0.11 -17.17
N LYS A 845 -14.02 -0.68 -18.26
CA LYS A 845 -13.15 -1.86 -18.36
C LYS A 845 -12.21 -1.79 -19.58
N PRO A 846 -11.28 -0.82 -19.66
CA PRO A 846 -10.40 -0.68 -20.81
C PRO A 846 -9.39 -1.83 -20.90
N TYR A 847 -8.71 -1.92 -22.04
CA TYR A 847 -7.64 -2.90 -22.31
C TYR A 847 -8.08 -4.38 -22.34
N ILE A 848 -9.34 -4.68 -22.71
CA ILE A 848 -9.78 -6.07 -22.95
C ILE A 848 -9.53 -6.48 -24.40
N SER A 849 -8.89 -7.64 -24.59
CA SER A 849 -8.67 -8.26 -25.89
C SER A 849 -9.49 -9.55 -26.02
N LEU A 850 -10.44 -9.62 -26.95
CA LEU A 850 -11.15 -10.84 -27.31
C LEU A 850 -10.42 -11.55 -28.46
N ILE A 851 -9.94 -12.76 -28.23
CA ILE A 851 -9.13 -13.49 -29.21
C ILE A 851 -9.75 -14.85 -29.45
N GLY A 852 -10.32 -15.07 -30.65
CA GLY A 852 -10.82 -16.39 -31.02
C GLY A 852 -9.71 -17.37 -31.39
N GLU A 853 -10.01 -18.65 -31.25
CA GLU A 853 -9.17 -19.74 -31.74
C GLU A 853 -9.12 -19.75 -33.28
N ASP A 854 -10.24 -19.43 -33.94
CA ASP A 854 -10.36 -19.35 -35.39
C ASP A 854 -11.44 -18.34 -35.82
N GLU A 855 -11.19 -17.60 -36.90
CA GLU A 855 -12.09 -16.54 -37.39
C GLU A 855 -13.47 -17.04 -37.82
N GLN A 856 -13.60 -18.31 -38.25
CA GLN A 856 -14.83 -18.92 -38.78
C GLN A 856 -15.53 -19.77 -37.72
N ASP A 857 -14.77 -20.54 -36.95
CA ASP A 857 -15.30 -21.52 -36.01
C ASP A 857 -15.52 -20.94 -34.59
N THR A 858 -14.88 -19.83 -34.21
CA THR A 858 -15.23 -19.05 -33.02
C THR A 858 -16.23 -17.96 -33.37
N ARG A 859 -17.49 -18.11 -32.97
CA ARG A 859 -18.57 -17.21 -33.35
C ARG A 859 -19.44 -16.75 -32.18
N ILE A 860 -19.52 -15.44 -31.98
CA ILE A 860 -20.45 -14.77 -31.07
C ILE A 860 -21.65 -14.30 -31.88
N THR A 861 -22.86 -14.74 -31.52
CA THR A 861 -24.06 -14.51 -32.35
C THR A 861 -25.30 -14.23 -31.51
N TYR A 862 -26.20 -13.41 -32.05
CA TYR A 862 -27.53 -13.17 -31.49
C TYR A 862 -28.49 -12.68 -32.58
N ASP A 863 -29.79 -12.58 -32.30
CA ASP A 863 -30.83 -12.31 -33.30
C ASP A 863 -31.72 -11.10 -32.93
N ASN A 864 -31.14 -10.09 -32.29
CA ASN A 864 -31.86 -8.87 -31.96
C ASN A 864 -32.05 -7.99 -33.20
N TYR A 865 -33.22 -7.35 -33.28
CA TYR A 865 -33.53 -6.38 -34.34
C TYR A 865 -34.28 -5.20 -33.73
N ALA A 866 -34.20 -4.04 -34.38
CA ALA A 866 -34.71 -2.78 -33.84
C ALA A 866 -36.19 -2.85 -33.46
N GLY A 867 -36.99 -3.56 -34.25
CA GLY A 867 -38.43 -3.74 -34.04
C GLY A 867 -38.82 -4.73 -32.95
N LYS A 868 -37.88 -5.47 -32.35
CA LYS A 868 -38.13 -6.48 -31.32
C LYS A 868 -38.66 -5.80 -30.05
N ASP A 869 -39.60 -6.44 -29.36
CA ASP A 869 -40.17 -5.93 -28.10
C ASP A 869 -39.08 -5.95 -27.01
N ASN A 870 -38.97 -4.87 -26.24
CA ASN A 870 -37.96 -4.74 -25.18
C ASN A 870 -38.39 -5.37 -23.84
N GLY A 871 -39.56 -5.99 -23.76
CA GLY A 871 -40.09 -6.69 -22.58
C GLY A 871 -40.77 -5.80 -21.54
N ILE A 872 -40.64 -4.47 -21.63
CA ILE A 872 -41.23 -3.50 -20.68
C ILE A 872 -42.17 -2.49 -21.35
N GLY A 873 -42.46 -2.68 -22.63
CA GLY A 873 -43.29 -1.79 -23.44
C GLY A 873 -42.44 -0.84 -24.27
N GLY A 874 -42.25 -1.18 -25.54
CA GLY A 874 -41.42 -0.42 -26.47
C GLY A 874 -40.68 -1.36 -27.42
N LYS A 875 -39.83 -0.76 -28.25
CA LYS A 875 -38.94 -1.48 -29.17
C LYS A 875 -37.51 -1.38 -28.65
N ILE A 876 -36.67 -2.37 -28.95
CA ILE A 876 -35.23 -2.33 -28.64
C ILE A 876 -34.56 -1.13 -29.35
N GLY A 877 -34.89 -0.91 -30.62
CA GLY A 877 -34.27 0.11 -31.46
C GLY A 877 -32.91 -0.32 -32.02
N THR A 878 -32.42 0.36 -33.06
CA THR A 878 -31.20 -0.01 -33.79
C THR A 878 -29.98 -0.11 -32.88
N PHE A 879 -29.70 0.93 -32.09
CA PHE A 879 -28.45 0.96 -31.30
C PHE A 879 -28.37 -0.15 -30.25
N ALA A 880 -29.52 -0.58 -29.72
CA ALA A 880 -29.59 -1.63 -28.71
C ALA A 880 -29.82 -3.02 -29.31
N SER A 881 -29.90 -3.16 -30.65
CA SER A 881 -30.03 -4.48 -31.30
C SER A 881 -28.69 -5.21 -31.48
N ALA A 882 -27.58 -4.61 -31.04
CA ALA A 882 -26.23 -5.15 -31.19
C ALA A 882 -26.05 -6.53 -30.53
N THR A 883 -25.34 -7.46 -31.21
CA THR A 883 -24.80 -8.67 -30.58
C THR A 883 -23.66 -8.32 -29.62
N ALA A 884 -22.79 -7.37 -29.98
CA ALA A 884 -21.68 -6.93 -29.14
C ALA A 884 -21.65 -5.41 -28.96
N PHE A 885 -21.50 -4.97 -27.72
CA PHE A 885 -21.25 -3.58 -27.35
C PHE A 885 -19.80 -3.42 -26.89
N LEU A 886 -19.02 -2.63 -27.62
CA LEU A 886 -17.59 -2.43 -27.34
C LEU A 886 -17.37 -0.96 -26.96
N ARG A 887 -17.50 -0.67 -25.67
CA ARG A 887 -17.53 0.69 -25.14
C ARG A 887 -16.26 1.14 -24.45
N ALA A 888 -15.39 0.20 -24.08
CA ALA A 888 -14.14 0.50 -23.41
C ALA A 888 -13.04 0.91 -24.39
N ASP A 889 -12.14 1.77 -23.92
CA ASP A 889 -10.98 2.20 -24.69
C ASP A 889 -9.92 1.11 -24.76
N HIS A 890 -9.06 1.19 -25.78
CA HIS A 890 -7.92 0.29 -25.98
C HIS A 890 -8.28 -1.20 -26.15
N GLY A 891 -9.53 -1.50 -26.51
CA GLY A 891 -9.99 -2.86 -26.76
C GLY A 891 -9.46 -3.45 -28.07
N LYS A 892 -9.26 -4.77 -28.09
CA LYS A 892 -8.90 -5.53 -29.30
C LYS A 892 -9.87 -6.68 -29.54
N VAL A 893 -10.16 -6.98 -30.79
CA VAL A 893 -10.91 -8.17 -31.19
C VAL A 893 -10.16 -8.83 -32.33
N GLU A 894 -9.84 -10.11 -32.19
CA GLU A 894 -9.02 -10.84 -33.15
C GLU A 894 -9.53 -12.25 -33.42
N ASN A 895 -9.39 -12.71 -34.68
CA ASN A 895 -9.61 -14.09 -35.10
C ASN A 895 -10.96 -14.69 -34.65
N LEU A 896 -12.06 -13.96 -34.80
CA LEU A 896 -13.40 -14.46 -34.51
C LEU A 896 -14.48 -13.84 -35.40
N THR A 897 -15.67 -14.43 -35.39
CA THR A 897 -16.88 -13.89 -36.01
C THR A 897 -17.80 -13.25 -34.98
N ILE A 898 -18.27 -12.02 -35.23
CA ILE A 898 -19.42 -11.41 -34.55
C ILE A 898 -20.57 -11.29 -35.54
N GLU A 899 -21.69 -11.94 -35.22
CA GLU A 899 -22.84 -12.10 -36.09
C GLU A 899 -24.11 -11.53 -35.44
N ASN A 900 -24.92 -10.81 -36.21
CA ASN A 900 -26.35 -10.71 -35.92
C ASN A 900 -27.12 -11.58 -36.91
N SER A 901 -27.63 -12.71 -36.42
CA SER A 901 -28.28 -13.74 -37.23
C SER A 901 -29.77 -13.48 -37.48
N PHE A 902 -30.23 -12.23 -37.34
CA PHE A 902 -31.62 -11.87 -37.59
C PHE A 902 -32.04 -12.19 -39.03
N ASP A 903 -33.11 -12.98 -39.18
CA ASP A 903 -33.67 -13.39 -40.46
C ASP A 903 -34.64 -12.32 -41.00
N GLU A 904 -34.21 -11.54 -41.99
CA GLU A 904 -35.03 -10.49 -42.62
C GLU A 904 -36.27 -11.04 -43.37
N SER A 905 -36.30 -12.34 -43.70
CA SER A 905 -37.41 -12.95 -44.44
C SER A 905 -38.70 -13.06 -43.63
N ILE A 906 -38.64 -12.89 -42.29
CA ILE A 906 -39.79 -13.04 -41.40
C ILE A 906 -40.81 -11.88 -41.51
N GLY A 907 -40.52 -10.83 -42.26
CA GLY A 907 -41.49 -9.79 -42.65
C GLY A 907 -41.95 -8.85 -41.52
N VAL A 908 -41.07 -8.56 -40.56
CA VAL A 908 -41.31 -7.58 -39.49
C VAL A 908 -40.94 -6.15 -39.91
N LYS A 909 -41.39 -5.15 -39.15
CA LYS A 909 -40.98 -3.75 -39.33
C LYS A 909 -39.76 -3.44 -38.47
N ASP A 910 -38.96 -2.47 -38.90
CA ASP A 910 -37.73 -2.02 -38.24
C ASP A 910 -36.71 -3.17 -38.11
N GLN A 911 -36.18 -3.56 -39.26
CA GLN A 911 -35.35 -4.76 -39.46
C GLN A 911 -33.86 -4.56 -39.14
N GLN A 912 -33.46 -3.36 -38.70
CA GLN A 912 -32.07 -3.05 -38.38
C GLN A 912 -31.52 -3.98 -37.30
N ALA A 913 -30.42 -4.67 -37.58
CA ALA A 913 -29.90 -5.74 -36.76
C ALA A 913 -28.37 -5.65 -36.66
N VAL A 914 -27.91 -4.94 -35.63
CA VAL A 914 -26.50 -4.61 -35.45
C VAL A 914 -25.73 -5.84 -34.97
N ALA A 915 -24.60 -6.16 -35.59
CA ALA A 915 -23.64 -7.14 -35.05
C ALA A 915 -22.77 -6.50 -33.97
N VAL A 916 -22.18 -5.33 -34.27
CA VAL A 916 -21.28 -4.61 -33.36
C VAL A 916 -21.66 -3.15 -33.23
N ASN A 917 -21.76 -2.67 -31.98
CA ASN A 917 -21.84 -1.26 -31.63
C ASN A 917 -20.56 -0.85 -30.90
N ALA A 918 -19.68 -0.15 -31.62
CA ALA A 918 -18.36 0.26 -31.13
C ALA A 918 -18.34 1.75 -30.81
N THR A 919 -18.10 2.10 -29.54
CA THR A 919 -18.00 3.49 -29.06
C THR A 919 -16.69 3.82 -28.35
N GLY A 920 -15.90 2.81 -27.97
CA GLY A 920 -14.59 3.00 -27.34
C GLY A 920 -13.58 3.68 -28.28
N ASP A 921 -12.56 4.29 -27.70
CA ASP A 921 -11.43 4.89 -28.42
C ASP A 921 -10.26 3.90 -28.56
N LYS A 922 -9.53 4.00 -29.68
CA LYS A 922 -8.39 3.14 -30.02
C LYS A 922 -8.74 1.65 -30.06
N LEU A 923 -9.88 1.32 -30.67
CA LEU A 923 -10.30 -0.07 -30.89
C LEU A 923 -9.58 -0.69 -32.09
N ILE A 924 -9.07 -1.90 -31.92
CA ILE A 924 -8.45 -2.68 -33.01
C ILE A 924 -9.29 -3.92 -33.30
N PHE A 925 -9.59 -4.14 -34.57
CA PHE A 925 -10.24 -5.34 -35.08
C PHE A 925 -9.31 -5.96 -36.13
N ASN A 926 -8.71 -7.11 -35.81
CA ASN A 926 -7.72 -7.75 -36.67
C ASN A 926 -8.22 -9.14 -37.06
N ASN A 927 -8.42 -9.38 -38.35
CA ASN A 927 -8.91 -10.67 -38.84
C ASN A 927 -10.27 -11.08 -38.22
N VAL A 928 -11.22 -10.14 -38.20
CA VAL A 928 -12.56 -10.32 -37.63
C VAL A 928 -13.60 -10.39 -38.75
N ARG A 929 -14.63 -11.23 -38.57
CA ARG A 929 -15.78 -11.29 -39.46
C ARG A 929 -17.00 -10.64 -38.81
N PHE A 930 -17.57 -9.64 -39.48
CA PHE A 930 -18.79 -8.95 -39.06
C PHE A 930 -19.92 -9.36 -39.98
N LEU A 931 -20.88 -10.13 -39.48
CA LEU A 931 -21.96 -10.71 -40.28
C LEU A 931 -23.32 -10.14 -39.85
N GLY A 932 -24.12 -9.73 -40.83
CA GLY A 932 -25.45 -9.18 -40.61
C GLY A 932 -26.11 -8.82 -41.94
N ASN A 933 -27.24 -8.12 -41.86
CA ASN A 933 -27.95 -7.60 -43.04
C ASN A 933 -27.97 -6.07 -42.96
N GLN A 934 -29.10 -5.48 -42.55
CA GLN A 934 -29.23 -4.05 -42.36
C GLN A 934 -28.53 -3.60 -41.06
N ASP A 935 -27.71 -2.55 -41.15
CA ASP A 935 -27.01 -1.91 -40.04
C ASP A 935 -25.99 -2.82 -39.31
N THR A 936 -25.25 -3.70 -40.02
CA THR A 936 -24.32 -4.68 -39.42
C THR A 936 -23.30 -4.07 -38.44
N LEU A 937 -22.54 -3.05 -38.85
CA LEU A 937 -21.44 -2.49 -38.08
C LEU A 937 -21.68 -1.01 -37.77
N LEU A 938 -21.94 -0.73 -36.49
CA LEU A 938 -22.07 0.62 -35.95
C LEU A 938 -20.72 1.10 -35.41
N ALA A 939 -19.88 1.66 -36.30
CA ALA A 939 -18.65 2.38 -35.97
C ALA A 939 -19.00 3.79 -35.45
N ASN A 940 -19.44 3.85 -34.19
CA ASN A 940 -20.22 4.97 -33.66
C ASN A 940 -19.38 6.17 -33.21
N ALA A 941 -18.30 5.93 -32.46
CA ALA A 941 -17.46 6.96 -31.85
C ALA A 941 -16.02 6.48 -31.63
N GLY A 942 -15.14 7.40 -31.24
CA GLY A 942 -13.73 7.09 -31.00
C GLY A 942 -12.94 6.81 -32.29
N ARG A 943 -11.69 6.42 -32.11
CA ARG A 943 -10.79 5.95 -33.17
C ARG A 943 -10.84 4.43 -33.26
N GLN A 944 -10.98 3.92 -34.48
CA GLN A 944 -11.17 2.49 -34.72
C GLN A 944 -10.35 2.04 -35.93
N TYR A 945 -9.69 0.89 -35.81
CA TYR A 945 -8.89 0.30 -36.87
C TYR A 945 -9.36 -1.11 -37.17
N TYR A 946 -9.85 -1.32 -38.38
CA TYR A 946 -10.30 -2.60 -38.91
C TYR A 946 -9.28 -3.07 -39.93
N TYR A 947 -8.55 -4.14 -39.62
CA TYR A 947 -7.47 -4.67 -40.43
C TYR A 947 -7.76 -6.12 -40.83
N ASN A 948 -7.50 -6.45 -42.09
CA ASN A 948 -7.63 -7.81 -42.62
C ASN A 948 -8.99 -8.47 -42.31
N SER A 949 -10.07 -7.68 -42.26
CA SER A 949 -11.37 -8.11 -41.75
C SER A 949 -12.37 -8.35 -42.88
N TYR A 950 -13.42 -9.11 -42.59
CA TYR A 950 -14.52 -9.37 -43.51
C TYR A 950 -15.80 -8.75 -42.96
N ILE A 951 -16.49 -7.92 -43.74
CA ILE A 951 -17.71 -7.22 -43.30
C ILE A 951 -18.79 -7.46 -44.36
N GLU A 952 -19.95 -7.99 -43.96
CA GLU A 952 -21.09 -8.18 -44.86
C GLU A 952 -22.40 -7.54 -44.38
N GLY A 953 -23.25 -7.19 -45.34
CA GLY A 953 -24.60 -6.68 -45.10
C GLY A 953 -25.23 -6.11 -46.36
N ASP A 954 -26.40 -5.49 -46.23
CA ASP A 954 -27.16 -4.93 -47.35
C ASP A 954 -27.35 -3.40 -47.24
N VAL A 955 -28.17 -2.92 -46.32
CA VAL A 955 -28.53 -1.52 -46.13
C VAL A 955 -27.72 -0.92 -45.00
N ASP A 956 -26.98 0.16 -45.31
CA ASP A 956 -26.26 0.98 -44.33
C ASP A 956 -25.33 0.16 -43.42
N PHE A 957 -24.76 -0.93 -43.94
CA PHE A 957 -24.18 -1.97 -43.09
C PHE A 957 -22.84 -1.56 -42.43
N ILE A 958 -22.25 -0.42 -42.82
CA ILE A 958 -21.20 0.28 -42.06
C ILE A 958 -21.64 1.72 -41.79
N PHE A 959 -21.97 2.06 -40.55
CA PHE A 959 -22.56 3.35 -40.22
C PHE A 959 -22.07 3.91 -38.87
N GLY A 960 -22.26 5.21 -38.65
CA GLY A 960 -21.85 5.90 -37.42
C GLY A 960 -20.89 7.07 -37.63
N ALA A 961 -20.36 7.61 -36.54
CA ALA A 961 -19.62 8.88 -36.52
C ALA A 961 -18.14 8.74 -36.13
N ALA A 962 -17.60 7.51 -36.00
CA ALA A 962 -16.22 7.27 -35.62
C ALA A 962 -15.20 7.82 -36.65
N GLN A 963 -13.97 8.02 -36.18
CA GLN A 963 -12.79 8.10 -37.03
C GLN A 963 -12.30 6.66 -37.24
N ALA A 964 -12.73 6.04 -38.33
CA ALA A 964 -12.52 4.61 -38.56
C ALA A 964 -11.73 4.35 -39.84
N VAL A 965 -10.69 3.51 -39.73
CA VAL A 965 -9.89 3.07 -40.86
C VAL A 965 -10.19 1.60 -41.11
N PHE A 966 -10.54 1.26 -42.35
CA PHE A 966 -10.74 -0.09 -42.86
C PHE A 966 -9.62 -0.37 -43.86
N GLU A 967 -8.68 -1.23 -43.48
CA GLU A 967 -7.49 -1.53 -44.26
C GLU A 967 -7.39 -3.03 -44.59
N ASN A 968 -7.18 -3.33 -45.87
CA ASN A 968 -7.02 -4.70 -46.34
C ASN A 968 -8.23 -5.60 -46.01
N CYS A 969 -9.43 -5.02 -45.96
CA CYS A 969 -10.67 -5.74 -45.67
C CYS A 969 -11.39 -6.20 -46.94
N THR A 970 -12.20 -7.25 -46.79
CA THR A 970 -13.23 -7.62 -47.77
C THR A 970 -14.57 -7.04 -47.32
N ILE A 971 -15.17 -6.22 -48.17
CA ILE A 971 -16.47 -5.59 -47.92
C ILE A 971 -17.49 -6.24 -48.85
N HIS A 972 -18.38 -7.07 -48.32
CA HIS A 972 -19.27 -7.94 -49.08
C HIS A 972 -20.73 -7.47 -49.01
N SER A 973 -21.28 -6.98 -50.13
CA SER A 973 -22.69 -6.56 -50.18
C SER A 973 -23.59 -7.74 -50.51
N LEU A 974 -24.66 -7.94 -49.74
CA LEU A 974 -25.61 -9.05 -49.91
C LEU A 974 -26.72 -8.73 -50.92
N ASP A 975 -27.13 -9.74 -51.71
CA ASP A 975 -28.32 -9.67 -52.56
C ASP A 975 -29.59 -9.79 -51.71
N ARG A 976 -30.33 -8.67 -51.60
CA ARG A 976 -31.64 -8.62 -50.94
C ARG A 976 -32.81 -8.88 -51.90
N GLY A 977 -32.52 -9.41 -53.09
CA GLY A 977 -33.51 -9.78 -54.12
C GLY A 977 -34.04 -8.59 -54.92
N SER A 978 -33.28 -7.50 -55.02
CA SER A 978 -33.66 -6.29 -55.74
C SER A 978 -32.93 -6.19 -57.09
N GLU A 979 -33.65 -5.88 -58.17
CA GLU A 979 -33.03 -5.67 -59.49
C GLU A 979 -32.45 -4.24 -59.66
N SER A 980 -32.68 -3.33 -58.71
CA SER A 980 -32.33 -1.91 -58.88
C SER A 980 -31.57 -1.28 -57.71
N ASN A 981 -31.77 -1.79 -56.49
CA ASN A 981 -31.14 -1.25 -55.29
C ASN A 981 -31.05 -2.33 -54.22
N ASN A 982 -29.85 -2.90 -54.04
CA ASN A 982 -29.55 -3.89 -53.02
C ASN A 982 -28.99 -3.28 -51.73
N GLY A 983 -28.71 -1.98 -51.71
CA GLY A 983 -28.39 -1.28 -50.47
C GLY A 983 -27.23 -0.30 -50.60
N TYR A 984 -26.59 -0.06 -49.46
CA TYR A 984 -25.61 1.02 -49.27
C TYR A 984 -24.52 0.52 -48.34
N ILE A 985 -23.26 0.58 -48.78
CA ILE A 985 -22.15 0.13 -47.95
C ILE A 985 -22.00 1.02 -46.72
N THR A 986 -22.00 2.34 -46.92
CA THR A 986 -21.80 3.29 -45.83
C THR A 986 -22.99 4.20 -45.55
N ALA A 987 -23.22 4.49 -44.26
CA ALA A 987 -24.08 5.55 -43.79
C ALA A 987 -23.39 6.37 -42.67
N ALA A 988 -22.30 7.06 -43.02
CA ALA A 988 -21.51 7.83 -42.08
C ALA A 988 -22.26 9.07 -41.56
N SER A 989 -22.05 9.40 -40.28
CA SER A 989 -22.61 10.56 -39.57
C SER A 989 -21.55 11.37 -38.83
N THR A 990 -20.31 11.32 -39.33
CA THR A 990 -19.15 12.07 -38.82
C THR A 990 -19.49 13.54 -38.57
N LEU A 991 -19.10 14.07 -37.41
CA LEU A 991 -19.31 15.48 -37.11
C LEU A 991 -18.41 16.38 -37.97
N VAL A 992 -18.91 17.56 -38.32
CA VAL A 992 -18.19 18.52 -39.18
C VAL A 992 -16.90 19.06 -38.55
N ASP A 993 -16.80 19.05 -37.21
CA ASP A 993 -15.62 19.48 -36.46
C ASP A 993 -14.52 18.41 -36.39
N LYS A 994 -14.84 17.16 -36.77
CA LYS A 994 -13.85 16.10 -36.98
C LYS A 994 -13.34 16.17 -38.42
N PRO A 995 -12.04 16.37 -38.67
CA PRO A 995 -11.52 16.53 -40.04
C PRO A 995 -11.69 15.27 -40.90
N TYR A 996 -11.64 14.10 -40.27
CA TYR A 996 -11.75 12.79 -40.91
C TYR A 996 -12.92 11.98 -40.33
N GLY A 997 -13.43 11.03 -41.13
CA GLY A 997 -14.44 10.04 -40.74
C GLY A 997 -13.97 8.64 -41.10
N PHE A 998 -14.65 8.01 -42.06
CA PHE A 998 -14.29 6.67 -42.53
C PHE A 998 -13.25 6.73 -43.65
N LEU A 999 -12.19 5.93 -43.53
CA LEU A 999 -11.19 5.72 -44.56
C LEU A 999 -11.14 4.23 -44.92
N PHE A 1000 -11.45 3.91 -46.16
CA PHE A 1000 -11.27 2.59 -46.74
C PHE A 1000 -10.01 2.61 -47.61
N VAL A 1001 -8.99 1.85 -47.24
CA VAL A 1001 -7.71 1.75 -47.96
C VAL A 1001 -7.37 0.30 -48.30
N ASN A 1002 -6.96 0.02 -49.54
CA ASN A 1002 -6.56 -1.32 -50.00
C ASN A 1002 -7.63 -2.40 -49.79
N ASN A 1003 -8.92 -2.09 -49.96
CA ASN A 1003 -10.01 -3.04 -49.74
C ASN A 1003 -10.50 -3.70 -51.04
N ASP A 1004 -11.13 -4.86 -50.90
CA ASP A 1004 -11.87 -5.53 -51.98
C ASP A 1004 -13.38 -5.45 -51.71
N LEU A 1005 -14.11 -4.69 -52.54
CA LEU A 1005 -15.56 -4.58 -52.49
C LEU A 1005 -16.16 -5.65 -53.41
N THR A 1006 -16.87 -6.61 -52.81
CA THR A 1006 -17.44 -7.80 -53.46
C THR A 1006 -18.94 -7.91 -53.19
N SER A 1007 -19.66 -8.75 -53.95
CA SER A 1007 -21.10 -8.93 -53.76
C SER A 1007 -21.60 -10.16 -54.51
N ASP A 1008 -22.73 -10.73 -54.06
CA ASP A 1008 -23.57 -11.66 -54.80
C ASP A 1008 -24.77 -10.99 -55.51
N ALA A 1009 -24.96 -9.68 -55.31
CA ALA A 1009 -26.00 -8.87 -55.96
C ALA A 1009 -25.71 -8.59 -57.44
N PRO A 1010 -26.75 -8.29 -58.25
CA PRO A 1010 -26.57 -7.90 -59.66
C PRO A 1010 -25.71 -6.64 -59.85
N GLU A 1011 -25.12 -6.50 -61.04
CA GLU A 1011 -24.37 -5.31 -61.45
C GLU A 1011 -25.18 -4.01 -61.27
N ASP A 1012 -24.52 -2.90 -60.91
CA ASP A 1012 -25.12 -1.57 -60.82
C ASP A 1012 -26.33 -1.48 -59.86
N THR A 1013 -26.30 -2.19 -58.73
CA THR A 1013 -27.40 -2.21 -57.74
C THR A 1013 -27.04 -1.74 -56.33
N VAL A 1014 -25.77 -1.54 -55.98
CA VAL A 1014 -25.35 -1.16 -54.62
C VAL A 1014 -24.64 0.20 -54.64
N TYR A 1015 -24.94 1.08 -53.68
CA TYR A 1015 -24.22 2.34 -53.53
C TYR A 1015 -23.01 2.21 -52.59
N LEU A 1016 -21.94 2.98 -52.85
CA LEU A 1016 -20.82 3.18 -51.91
C LEU A 1016 -21.30 3.74 -50.57
N GLY A 1017 -22.37 4.55 -50.60
CA GLY A 1017 -23.04 5.00 -49.39
C GLY A 1017 -23.97 6.17 -49.58
N ARG A 1018 -24.44 6.68 -48.45
CA ARG A 1018 -25.28 7.88 -48.35
C ARG A 1018 -24.98 8.64 -47.05
N PRO A 1019 -25.08 9.98 -47.03
CA PRO A 1019 -24.69 10.75 -45.86
C PRO A 1019 -25.79 10.74 -44.80
N TRP A 1020 -25.59 10.02 -43.71
CA TRP A 1020 -26.55 10.00 -42.61
C TRP A 1020 -26.42 11.26 -41.77
N GLN A 1021 -27.40 12.15 -41.92
CA GLN A 1021 -27.55 13.33 -41.08
C GLN A 1021 -28.76 13.11 -40.15
N PRO A 1022 -28.57 12.58 -38.92
CA PRO A 1022 -29.67 12.41 -37.98
C PRO A 1022 -30.38 13.75 -37.75
N SER A 1023 -31.71 13.73 -37.69
CA SER A 1023 -32.49 14.94 -37.42
C SER A 1023 -32.16 15.56 -36.05
N SER A 1024 -31.65 14.75 -35.12
CA SER A 1024 -31.14 15.17 -33.82
C SER A 1024 -29.76 15.83 -33.87
N ASN A 1025 -29.02 15.69 -34.97
CA ASN A 1025 -27.65 16.19 -35.10
C ASN A 1025 -27.38 16.73 -36.52
N PRO A 1026 -27.79 17.98 -36.81
CA PRO A 1026 -27.59 18.60 -38.13
C PRO A 1026 -26.13 18.92 -38.44
N THR A 1027 -25.22 18.84 -37.46
CA THR A 1027 -23.77 19.04 -37.68
C THR A 1027 -23.04 17.75 -38.06
N ALA A 1028 -23.76 16.62 -38.14
CA ALA A 1028 -23.27 15.40 -38.77
C ALA A 1028 -23.17 15.63 -40.29
N ILE A 1029 -21.94 15.80 -40.77
CA ILE A 1029 -21.59 15.98 -42.18
C ILE A 1029 -20.63 14.84 -42.53
N ALA A 1030 -21.22 13.75 -43.02
CA ALA A 1030 -20.56 12.48 -43.35
C ALA A 1030 -19.19 12.69 -44.02
N SER A 1031 -18.18 11.94 -43.56
CA SER A 1031 -16.86 11.89 -44.19
C SER A 1031 -16.51 10.45 -44.51
N VAL A 1032 -16.32 10.15 -45.79
CA VAL A 1032 -15.96 8.82 -46.28
C VAL A 1032 -14.98 8.95 -47.44
N VAL A 1033 -13.89 8.19 -47.39
CA VAL A 1033 -12.94 8.06 -48.49
C VAL A 1033 -12.74 6.59 -48.83
N PHE A 1034 -12.91 6.23 -50.10
CA PHE A 1034 -12.44 4.96 -50.65
C PHE A 1034 -11.18 5.20 -51.47
N ARG A 1035 -10.05 4.62 -51.07
CA ARG A 1035 -8.78 4.78 -51.77
C ARG A 1035 -8.08 3.46 -52.02
N ASP A 1036 -7.34 3.39 -53.13
CA ASP A 1036 -6.48 2.26 -53.49
C ASP A 1036 -7.20 0.90 -53.42
N SER A 1037 -8.53 0.90 -53.64
CA SER A 1037 -9.42 -0.25 -53.41
C SER A 1037 -10.00 -0.80 -54.72
N THR A 1038 -10.36 -2.09 -54.75
CA THR A 1038 -11.04 -2.72 -55.89
C THR A 1038 -12.55 -2.66 -55.71
N LEU A 1039 -13.27 -2.02 -56.64
CA LEU A 1039 -14.71 -1.89 -56.66
C LEU A 1039 -15.35 -2.88 -57.66
N GLY A 1040 -16.16 -3.82 -57.17
CA GLY A 1040 -16.89 -4.80 -57.99
C GLY A 1040 -18.02 -4.20 -58.83
N GLU A 1041 -18.56 -4.99 -59.77
CA GLU A 1041 -19.55 -4.51 -60.77
C GLU A 1041 -20.93 -4.20 -60.19
N HIS A 1042 -21.22 -4.68 -58.98
CA HIS A 1042 -22.42 -4.35 -58.21
C HIS A 1042 -22.51 -2.87 -57.84
N ILE A 1043 -21.37 -2.16 -57.78
CA ILE A 1043 -21.33 -0.75 -57.40
C ILE A 1043 -22.00 0.11 -58.49
N LYS A 1044 -22.92 0.96 -58.06
CA LYS A 1044 -23.66 1.85 -58.92
C LYS A 1044 -22.79 2.87 -59.63
N GLN A 1045 -23.17 3.20 -60.86
CA GLN A 1045 -22.50 4.25 -61.64
C GLN A 1045 -22.52 5.60 -60.91
N GLU A 1046 -23.62 5.95 -60.23
CA GLU A 1046 -23.70 7.18 -59.43
C GLU A 1046 -22.80 7.13 -58.18
N GLY A 1047 -22.47 5.94 -57.67
CA GLY A 1047 -21.65 5.74 -56.47
C GLY A 1047 -22.35 6.12 -55.16
N TRP A 1048 -22.81 7.36 -55.03
CA TRP A 1048 -23.38 7.94 -53.82
C TRP A 1048 -24.83 8.37 -54.02
N THR A 1049 -25.63 8.41 -52.93
CA THR A 1049 -27.01 8.89 -53.00
C THR A 1049 -27.43 9.68 -51.75
N GLU A 1050 -28.61 10.30 -51.78
CA GLU A 1050 -29.16 11.06 -50.66
C GLU A 1050 -29.69 10.17 -49.53
N MET A 1051 -29.72 10.72 -48.32
CA MET A 1051 -30.44 10.13 -47.19
C MET A 1051 -31.33 11.17 -46.53
N GLY A 1052 -32.62 10.90 -46.39
CA GLY A 1052 -33.56 11.82 -45.72
C GLY A 1052 -33.64 13.22 -46.35
N GLY A 1053 -33.26 13.37 -47.62
CA GLY A 1053 -33.16 14.64 -48.35
C GLY A 1053 -31.80 15.36 -48.23
N PHE A 1054 -30.87 14.86 -47.42
CA PHE A 1054 -29.51 15.38 -47.35
C PHE A 1054 -28.67 14.85 -48.53
N GLN A 1055 -28.15 15.77 -49.34
CA GLN A 1055 -27.52 15.47 -50.63
C GLN A 1055 -26.06 15.02 -50.46
N PRO A 1056 -25.56 14.06 -51.27
CA PRO A 1056 -24.17 13.62 -51.21
C PRO A 1056 -23.18 14.75 -51.53
N GLN A 1057 -23.54 15.71 -52.39
CA GLN A 1057 -22.69 16.87 -52.71
C GLN A 1057 -22.51 17.84 -51.54
N SER A 1058 -23.34 17.73 -50.50
CA SER A 1058 -23.23 18.50 -49.26
C SER A 1058 -22.42 17.79 -48.17
N ALA A 1059 -21.91 16.58 -48.47
CA ALA A 1059 -21.09 15.77 -47.58
C ALA A 1059 -19.63 15.69 -48.07
N ARG A 1060 -18.76 15.05 -47.29
CA ARG A 1060 -17.33 14.87 -47.55
C ARG A 1060 -17.05 13.46 -48.06
N LEU A 1061 -17.55 13.16 -49.24
CA LEU A 1061 -17.49 11.83 -49.86
C LEU A 1061 -16.51 11.86 -51.02
N TYR A 1062 -15.46 11.05 -50.95
CA TYR A 1062 -14.38 11.07 -51.93
C TYR A 1062 -13.88 9.68 -52.30
N GLU A 1063 -13.21 9.62 -53.45
CA GLU A 1063 -12.53 8.42 -53.95
C GLU A 1063 -11.13 8.76 -54.46
N TYR A 1064 -10.20 7.80 -54.43
CA TYR A 1064 -8.85 7.99 -54.95
C TYR A 1064 -8.22 6.69 -55.44
N ASN A 1065 -7.72 6.65 -56.68
CA ASN A 1065 -6.97 5.51 -57.22
C ASN A 1065 -7.66 4.13 -57.05
N ASN A 1066 -8.99 4.09 -57.09
CA ASN A 1066 -9.75 2.84 -57.06
C ASN A 1066 -9.70 2.12 -58.41
N ALA A 1067 -9.78 0.80 -58.40
CA ALA A 1067 -9.76 -0.06 -59.59
C ALA A 1067 -11.00 -0.96 -59.68
N GLY A 1068 -11.16 -1.69 -60.77
CA GLY A 1068 -12.28 -2.63 -60.97
C GLY A 1068 -13.48 -2.04 -61.72
N PRO A 1069 -14.45 -2.89 -62.10
CA PRO A 1069 -15.60 -2.49 -62.93
C PRO A 1069 -16.52 -1.46 -62.27
N GLY A 1070 -16.58 -1.40 -60.94
CA GLY A 1070 -17.36 -0.43 -60.18
C GLY A 1070 -16.68 0.93 -59.96
N ALA A 1071 -15.39 1.07 -60.32
CA ALA A 1071 -14.61 2.30 -60.16
C ALA A 1071 -14.83 3.29 -61.31
N VAL A 1072 -16.08 3.71 -61.49
CA VAL A 1072 -16.47 4.69 -62.50
C VAL A 1072 -16.13 6.10 -62.02
N VAL A 1073 -15.45 6.89 -62.85
CA VAL A 1073 -15.18 8.31 -62.60
C VAL A 1073 -16.18 9.17 -63.38
N ASN A 1074 -16.96 9.99 -62.67
CA ASN A 1074 -17.93 10.92 -63.26
C ASN A 1074 -18.12 12.17 -62.37
N GLN A 1075 -19.02 13.06 -62.77
CA GLN A 1075 -19.26 14.33 -62.07
C GLN A 1075 -19.90 14.18 -60.68
N ASP A 1076 -20.54 13.04 -60.41
CA ASP A 1076 -21.28 12.75 -59.18
C ASP A 1076 -20.41 12.00 -58.14
N ARG A 1077 -19.18 11.60 -58.52
CA ARG A 1077 -18.21 10.86 -57.71
C ARG A 1077 -16.91 11.65 -57.55
N HIS A 1078 -16.85 12.51 -56.54
CA HIS A 1078 -15.70 13.39 -56.30
C HIS A 1078 -14.41 12.59 -56.08
N GLN A 1079 -13.34 12.98 -56.77
CA GLN A 1079 -12.01 12.39 -56.64
C GLN A 1079 -11.10 13.30 -55.83
N LEU A 1080 -10.26 12.72 -54.97
CA LEU A 1080 -9.14 13.46 -54.37
C LEU A 1080 -8.03 13.69 -55.42
N SER A 1081 -7.32 14.79 -55.29
CA SER A 1081 -6.00 14.97 -55.93
C SER A 1081 -4.92 14.14 -55.22
N ASP A 1082 -3.76 13.96 -55.88
CA ASP A 1082 -2.61 13.29 -55.29
C ASP A 1082 -2.19 13.98 -53.97
N GLU A 1083 -2.17 15.31 -53.95
CA GLU A 1083 -1.82 16.09 -52.75
C GLU A 1083 -2.86 15.96 -51.63
N GLU A 1084 -4.16 15.95 -51.94
CA GLU A 1084 -5.19 15.72 -50.91
C GLU A 1084 -5.15 14.29 -50.37
N ALA A 1085 -4.82 13.31 -51.22
CA ALA A 1085 -4.70 11.92 -50.80
C ALA A 1085 -3.52 11.68 -49.84
N GLU A 1086 -2.47 12.51 -49.86
CA GLU A 1086 -1.38 12.46 -48.87
C GLU A 1086 -1.87 12.75 -47.44
N GLU A 1087 -3.00 13.47 -47.28
CA GLU A 1087 -3.58 13.79 -45.96
C GLU A 1087 -4.43 12.65 -45.39
N TYR A 1088 -4.85 11.68 -46.20
CA TYR A 1088 -5.68 10.54 -45.80
C TYR A 1088 -4.85 9.27 -45.54
N THR A 1089 -4.00 9.33 -44.52
CA THR A 1089 -3.23 8.18 -44.01
C THR A 1089 -3.91 7.57 -42.78
N VAL A 1090 -3.52 6.33 -42.41
CA VAL A 1090 -3.98 5.68 -41.17
C VAL A 1090 -3.72 6.59 -39.96
N GLU A 1091 -2.49 7.09 -39.83
CA GLU A 1091 -2.06 7.96 -38.73
C GLU A 1091 -2.86 9.27 -38.66
N ASN A 1092 -3.08 9.96 -39.79
CA ASN A 1092 -3.80 11.23 -39.80
C ASN A 1092 -5.29 11.05 -39.46
N VAL A 1093 -5.93 10.03 -40.05
CA VAL A 1093 -7.35 9.76 -39.79
C VAL A 1093 -7.57 9.35 -38.33
N LEU A 1094 -6.61 8.65 -37.73
CA LEU A 1094 -6.62 8.23 -36.34
C LEU A 1094 -5.93 9.24 -35.39
N ASP A 1095 -5.78 10.50 -35.82
CA ASP A 1095 -5.30 11.61 -34.98
C ASP A 1095 -3.96 11.30 -34.28
N GLY A 1096 -2.98 10.83 -35.06
CA GLY A 1096 -1.63 10.48 -34.59
C GLY A 1096 -1.52 9.12 -33.91
N TRP A 1097 -2.61 8.37 -33.76
CA TRP A 1097 -2.55 7.00 -33.25
C TRP A 1097 -2.10 6.05 -34.36
N VAL A 1098 -1.06 5.25 -34.05
CA VAL A 1098 -0.55 4.18 -34.91
C VAL A 1098 -0.96 2.84 -34.30
N PRO A 1099 -1.96 2.14 -34.86
CA PRO A 1099 -2.37 0.83 -34.38
C PRO A 1099 -1.26 -0.22 -34.58
N GLU A 1100 -1.02 -1.05 -33.57
CA GLU A 1100 -0.09 -2.18 -33.66
C GLU A 1100 -0.89 -3.47 -33.91
N VAL A 1101 -0.74 -4.04 -35.10
CA VAL A 1101 -1.23 -5.37 -35.48
C VAL A 1101 0.00 -6.26 -35.71
N ASN A 1102 0.13 -7.35 -34.94
CA ASN A 1102 1.30 -8.23 -34.95
C ASN A 1102 1.31 -9.24 -36.11
#